data_AF-A0A814XVC9-F1
#
_entry.id   AF-A0A814XVC9-F1
#
_cell.length_a   1.000
_cell.length_b   1.000
_cell.length_c   1.000
_cell.angle_alpha   90.00
_cell.angle_beta   90.00
_cell.angle_gamma   90.00
#
_symmetry.space_group_name_H-M   'P 1'
#
loop_
_entity.id
_entity.type
_entity.pdbx_description
1 polymer ?
#
loop_
_entity_poly.entity_id
_entity_poly.type
_entity_poly.pdbx_seq_one_letter_code
_entity_poly.pdbx_strand_id
1 'polypeptide(L)'
;MSNPRRLNYHHNYRGNARNGRNPNHQQQQQQQQQPNNTQQTYFYPYSSGPQDGGFDTSAWGNYTNYYPIQIENNMNPNGINNNAPPRDNQRLRTNQQANHQNNQGRKPSNSAVISCEEYLTEGQVLQDIATKKTIRGILRINAKQYTDAFISDPDGGTDFYIDNVRERNRALNLDEVAAEIKPKREWKILPECSYLVERSIQALRNGQISEDKLIEDNQQQQQQNPSNRRDNKRETINTLNRDNITLTDDIINKISNEYFQRTVKVVYLFRRRHAMKAAGLLRKMPDNNPNFALFSPMDSRIPRLMIPMNNCPLDFKDRPNDYEKSLFVAKIVEIPADKKFARGELMESLGDADTLEAQSKAILMENDIRDEEFNDEIIKCLPLEQDNWNIPDEEFSKRLDLRNKCIFTIDPATARDLDDALSCERLENGHYQIGVHIADVSYFVQEQTPLDNEAAQRTTSVYLVERVIPMLPRLLCDRLCSLNPNEDRLTYSVIWTMDEKGNILDEKFTRSIIRSCVKLSYEHAQDIIDQPNKEFKIEDFPIIQNNFSINDIKQIVLDLYEISKILRSKRIGALTLNQPKLQYQIKNDNKMPLSFSIYQQKESNRLVEEYMLLANMQVARKLCLTESIHDKVILRRHPPPNSTALQNTIKILKSVGIEIDGKSSDDIAKVIRNIDNESTKKLLIHLLAKSMQLAIYCCTSCVPDNNYSHFALNVDFYTHFTSPIRRYPDILVHRLLGAVLNYNDNLYQAPRALEQIAQLCNEKKINAKTCSERSAELYLAVLVRTDQHRK
;
A
#
# COMPACT_ATOMS: atom_id res chain seq x y z
N MET A 1 61.57 -16.04 7.97
CA MET A 1 61.39 -15.86 6.52
C MET A 1 60.10 -15.08 6.30
N SER A 2 59.94 -14.12 5.40
CA SER A 2 60.88 -13.26 4.65
C SER A 2 60.06 -12.05 4.16
N ASN A 3 60.67 -10.85 4.04
CA ASN A 3 59.93 -9.58 3.90
C ASN A 3 59.57 -9.24 2.40
N PRO A 4 58.99 -8.08 2.02
CA PRO A 4 57.86 -8.03 1.08
C PRO A 4 58.21 -7.28 -0.23
N ARG A 5 57.20 -6.82 -1.00
CA ARG A 5 57.39 -5.79 -2.02
C ARG A 5 56.31 -4.69 -1.98
N ARG A 6 56.76 -3.45 -1.82
CA ARG A 6 56.07 -2.24 -2.28
C ARG A 6 56.30 -2.07 -3.79
N LEU A 7 55.50 -1.22 -4.44
CA LEU A 7 55.97 -0.40 -5.56
C LEU A 7 55.48 1.04 -5.36
N ASN A 8 56.39 2.00 -5.54
CA ASN A 8 56.10 3.43 -5.54
C ASN A 8 55.96 3.90 -6.99
N TYR A 9 55.27 5.03 -7.21
CA TYR A 9 55.59 5.95 -8.32
C TYR A 9 55.54 7.39 -7.83
N HIS A 10 56.60 8.16 -8.10
CA HIS A 10 56.77 9.52 -7.58
C HIS A 10 57.86 10.25 -8.37
N HIS A 11 57.52 11.28 -9.16
CA HIS A 11 58.30 12.46 -9.61
C HIS A 11 57.49 13.16 -10.73
N ASN A 12 57.12 14.45 -10.66
CA ASN A 12 57.90 15.70 -10.62
C ASN A 12 58.38 16.17 -12.01
N TYR A 13 57.80 17.27 -12.54
CA TYR A 13 58.40 18.62 -12.42
C TYR A 13 57.61 19.73 -13.16
N ARG A 14 57.72 20.98 -12.65
CA ARG A 14 57.54 22.32 -13.31
C ARG A 14 56.32 22.55 -14.22
N GLY A 15 55.51 23.60 -14.08
CA GLY A 15 55.51 24.74 -13.15
C GLY A 15 55.89 26.08 -13.81
N ASN A 16 55.01 27.08 -13.68
CA ASN A 16 55.31 28.51 -13.77
C ASN A 16 54.16 29.33 -13.18
N ALA A 17 54.44 30.54 -12.70
CA ALA A 17 53.46 31.45 -12.09
C ALA A 17 53.61 32.87 -12.63
N ARG A 18 52.50 33.63 -12.67
CA ARG A 18 52.41 35.07 -12.34
C ARG A 18 51.01 35.65 -12.63
N ASN A 19 50.62 36.61 -11.78
CA ASN A 19 49.83 37.84 -12.00
C ASN A 19 48.60 37.79 -12.95
N GLY A 20 47.42 38.32 -12.61
CA GLY A 20 46.99 39.07 -11.42
C GLY A 20 45.99 40.19 -11.78
N ARG A 21 45.64 41.03 -10.79
CA ARG A 21 44.76 42.22 -10.84
C ARG A 21 43.23 42.01 -10.76
N ASN A 22 42.69 42.49 -9.64
CA ASN A 22 41.34 43.06 -9.50
C ASN A 22 41.17 44.31 -10.42
N PRO A 23 39.93 44.76 -10.67
CA PRO A 23 39.56 46.04 -10.03
C PRO A 23 38.13 46.08 -9.45
N ASN A 24 37.93 46.94 -8.45
CA ASN A 24 36.62 47.37 -7.95
C ASN A 24 36.10 48.59 -8.74
N HIS A 25 34.78 48.79 -8.74
CA HIS A 25 34.00 50.05 -8.52
C HIS A 25 32.59 49.82 -9.13
N GLN A 26 31.47 49.87 -8.38
CA GLN A 26 30.83 50.94 -7.60
C GLN A 26 29.87 51.84 -8.41
N GLN A 27 28.65 52.00 -7.86
CA GLN A 27 27.67 53.08 -8.12
C GLN A 27 26.97 53.03 -9.51
N GLN A 28 25.77 53.59 -9.73
CA GLN A 28 24.91 54.42 -8.83
C GLN A 28 23.40 54.17 -9.05
N GLN A 29 22.57 54.86 -8.28
CA GLN A 29 21.09 54.78 -8.18
C GLN A 29 20.35 55.45 -9.35
N GLN A 30 19.07 55.07 -9.55
CA GLN A 30 17.85 55.91 -9.78
C GLN A 30 16.83 55.17 -10.68
N GLN A 31 15.55 55.55 -10.79
CA GLN A 31 14.50 55.91 -9.82
C GLN A 31 13.18 56.10 -10.62
N GLN A 32 12.01 55.78 -10.07
CA GLN A 32 10.67 56.11 -10.63
C GLN A 32 10.33 55.36 -11.96
N GLN A 33 9.07 55.29 -12.44
CA GLN A 33 7.84 56.02 -12.09
C GLN A 33 6.57 55.14 -12.30
N GLN A 34 5.47 55.43 -11.60
CA GLN A 34 4.14 54.84 -11.86
C GLN A 34 3.42 55.54 -13.03
N PRO A 35 2.24 55.02 -13.45
CA PRO A 35 1.04 55.86 -13.30
C PRO A 35 -0.14 55.17 -12.59
N ASN A 36 -1.04 55.99 -12.04
CA ASN A 36 -2.26 55.57 -11.33
C ASN A 36 -3.51 55.54 -12.23
N ASN A 37 -4.52 54.77 -11.81
CA ASN A 37 -5.92 55.18 -11.63
C ASN A 37 -6.65 54.04 -10.86
N THR A 38 -7.35 54.24 -9.73
CA THR A 38 -8.66 54.91 -9.55
C THR A 38 -9.77 54.36 -10.48
N GLN A 39 -10.99 54.02 -10.07
CA GLN A 39 -11.67 53.95 -8.76
C GLN A 39 -12.80 52.86 -8.88
N GLN A 40 -13.62 52.48 -7.89
CA GLN A 40 -14.04 53.15 -6.64
C GLN A 40 -14.30 52.14 -5.48
N THR A 41 -15.18 52.52 -4.54
CA THR A 41 -15.44 52.03 -3.17
C THR A 41 -16.93 51.75 -2.93
N TYR A 42 -17.29 50.98 -1.88
CA TYR A 42 -18.42 51.15 -0.91
C TYR A 42 -18.77 49.78 -0.29
N PHE A 43 -19.21 49.59 0.95
CA PHE A 43 -18.93 50.08 2.32
C PHE A 43 -19.78 49.19 3.28
N TYR A 44 -19.40 49.10 4.56
CA TYR A 44 -19.97 48.28 5.66
C TYR A 44 -21.41 48.70 6.11
N PRO A 45 -22.20 47.92 6.92
CA PRO A 45 -21.83 47.42 8.27
C PRO A 45 -22.46 46.12 8.85
N TYR A 46 -22.02 45.80 10.09
CA TYR A 46 -22.54 44.79 11.05
C TYR A 46 -23.87 45.17 11.71
N SER A 47 -24.69 44.19 12.17
CA SER A 47 -24.85 43.86 13.61
C SER A 47 -25.99 42.87 13.96
N SER A 48 -25.79 42.09 15.05
CA SER A 48 -26.77 41.48 16.00
C SER A 48 -27.97 40.59 15.52
N GLY A 49 -28.13 39.42 16.15
CA GLY A 49 -29.40 38.65 16.23
C GLY A 49 -30.26 39.04 17.46
N PRO A 50 -31.09 38.16 18.07
CA PRO A 50 -31.19 36.70 17.91
C PRO A 50 -32.65 36.12 17.85
N GLN A 51 -32.76 34.80 18.08
CA GLN A 51 -33.94 33.98 18.48
C GLN A 51 -34.70 33.11 17.46
N ASP A 52 -34.85 31.84 17.91
CA ASP A 52 -35.94 30.87 17.83
C ASP A 52 -36.50 30.31 16.50
N GLY A 53 -36.37 28.98 16.36
CA GLY A 53 -37.55 28.12 16.12
C GLY A 53 -37.78 27.57 14.71
N GLY A 54 -37.10 26.48 14.34
CA GLY A 54 -37.47 25.71 13.15
C GLY A 54 -36.67 24.40 12.96
N PHE A 55 -37.33 23.25 13.14
CA PHE A 55 -36.82 21.97 12.63
C PHE A 55 -37.26 21.81 11.17
N ASP A 56 -36.31 21.60 10.25
CA ASP A 56 -36.58 21.01 8.94
C ASP A 56 -35.50 19.96 8.63
N THR A 57 -35.92 18.79 8.17
CA THR A 57 -35.09 17.59 8.00
C THR A 57 -35.11 17.14 6.53
N SER A 58 -34.55 17.96 5.64
CA SER A 58 -34.71 17.80 4.17
C SER A 58 -33.45 18.06 3.33
N ALA A 59 -32.25 17.76 3.84
CA ALA A 59 -30.97 18.13 3.18
C ALA A 59 -29.88 17.04 3.09
N TRP A 60 -30.22 15.79 2.72
CA TRP A 60 -29.22 14.76 2.36
C TRP A 60 -29.62 14.02 1.07
N GLY A 61 -29.37 14.65 -0.09
CA GLY A 61 -29.73 14.16 -1.42
C GLY A 61 -28.59 13.47 -2.16
N ASN A 62 -28.81 12.20 -2.53
CA ASN A 62 -28.10 11.35 -3.49
C ASN A 62 -27.05 12.00 -4.43
N TYR A 63 -25.76 11.74 -4.19
CA TYR A 63 -24.70 12.01 -5.17
C TYR A 63 -24.52 10.88 -6.19
N THR A 64 -25.51 10.69 -7.05
CA THR A 64 -25.42 9.81 -8.24
C THR A 64 -26.24 10.35 -9.41
N ASN A 65 -25.57 10.92 -10.42
CA ASN A 65 -25.74 10.56 -11.84
C ASN A 65 -24.87 11.42 -12.77
N TYR A 66 -24.33 10.78 -13.82
CA TYR A 66 -23.86 11.46 -15.03
C TYR A 66 -25.05 11.61 -16.01
N TYR A 67 -25.13 12.72 -16.74
CA TYR A 67 -26.15 12.91 -17.77
C TYR A 67 -25.83 12.14 -19.05
N PRO A 68 -26.79 11.41 -19.65
CA PRO A 68 -26.69 10.93 -21.02
C PRO A 68 -27.16 12.02 -22.00
N ILE A 69 -26.36 12.29 -23.03
CA ILE A 69 -26.77 13.17 -24.14
C ILE A 69 -27.61 12.35 -25.13
N GLN A 70 -28.84 12.81 -25.39
CA GLN A 70 -29.66 12.32 -26.50
C GLN A 70 -29.31 13.07 -27.78
N ILE A 71 -29.33 12.38 -28.93
CA ILE A 71 -29.21 12.98 -30.26
C ILE A 71 -30.46 12.57 -31.04
N GLU A 72 -31.14 13.55 -31.65
CA GLU A 72 -32.41 13.35 -32.33
C GLU A 72 -32.25 12.73 -33.73
N ASN A 73 -33.31 12.03 -34.18
CA ASN A 73 -33.42 11.58 -35.57
C ASN A 73 -33.85 12.75 -36.48
N ASN A 74 -33.34 12.79 -37.71
CA ASN A 74 -33.93 13.59 -38.78
C ASN A 74 -33.87 12.85 -40.13
N MET A 75 -34.80 13.14 -41.05
CA MET A 75 -35.15 12.21 -42.13
C MET A 75 -34.72 12.63 -43.54
N ASN A 76 -34.19 11.66 -44.31
CA ASN A 76 -34.41 11.45 -45.77
C ASN A 76 -34.00 12.57 -46.78
N PRO A 77 -34.10 12.35 -48.13
CA PRO A 77 -34.06 11.10 -48.91
C PRO A 77 -33.16 11.17 -50.19
N ASN A 78 -33.21 10.10 -51.00
CA ASN A 78 -32.92 10.02 -52.45
C ASN A 78 -31.46 9.90 -52.94
N GLY A 79 -31.26 9.01 -53.92
CA GLY A 79 -29.96 8.75 -54.57
C GLY A 79 -29.90 7.49 -55.42
N ILE A 80 -30.82 7.33 -56.39
CA ILE A 80 -30.89 6.14 -57.26
C ILE A 80 -29.83 6.21 -58.39
N ASN A 81 -28.97 5.19 -58.53
CA ASN A 81 -28.84 4.52 -59.83
C ASN A 81 -28.20 3.12 -59.80
N ASN A 82 -28.52 2.33 -60.82
CA ASN A 82 -27.89 1.04 -61.13
C ASN A 82 -26.61 1.25 -61.96
N ASN A 83 -25.72 0.26 -61.99
CA ASN A 83 -25.34 -0.46 -63.22
C ASN A 83 -24.28 -1.55 -62.98
N ALA A 84 -24.63 -2.79 -63.33
CA ALA A 84 -23.71 -3.83 -63.81
C ALA A 84 -24.27 -4.29 -65.16
N PRO A 85 -23.43 -4.62 -66.17
CA PRO A 85 -23.09 -6.05 -66.41
C PRO A 85 -21.72 -6.20 -67.13
N PRO A 86 -21.38 -7.33 -67.82
CA PRO A 86 -21.54 -8.75 -67.49
C PRO A 86 -20.17 -9.50 -67.44
N ARG A 87 -20.22 -10.84 -67.45
CA ARG A 87 -19.07 -11.77 -67.50
C ARG A 87 -18.66 -12.11 -68.95
N ASP A 88 -17.41 -12.54 -69.12
CA ASP A 88 -16.98 -13.82 -69.77
C ASP A 88 -15.45 -13.83 -69.91
N ASN A 89 -14.70 -14.91 -70.19
CA ASN A 89 -14.71 -16.36 -69.92
C ASN A 89 -13.47 -16.93 -70.66
N GLN A 90 -13.15 -18.23 -70.48
CA GLN A 90 -12.01 -18.98 -71.09
C GLN A 90 -10.63 -18.69 -70.45
N ARG A 91 -9.83 -19.62 -69.92
CA ARG A 91 -9.51 -21.08 -70.12
C ARG A 91 -8.29 -21.36 -71.01
N LEU A 92 -7.18 -21.73 -70.37
CA LEU A 92 -6.16 -22.76 -70.70
C LEU A 92 -5.34 -22.92 -69.38
N ARG A 93 -5.17 -24.08 -68.72
CA ARG A 93 -4.50 -25.36 -69.08
C ARG A 93 -3.01 -25.16 -69.45
N THR A 94 -2.03 -25.89 -68.89
CA THR A 94 -2.11 -27.18 -68.15
C THR A 94 -0.86 -27.47 -67.27
N ASN A 95 -1.04 -28.25 -66.19
CA ASN A 95 -0.05 -29.13 -65.51
C ASN A 95 1.14 -28.47 -64.79
N GLN A 96 1.74 -29.05 -63.73
CA GLN A 96 1.72 -30.46 -63.28
C GLN A 96 1.09 -30.68 -61.88
N GLN A 97 0.84 -31.96 -61.54
CA GLN A 97 0.25 -32.42 -60.26
C GLN A 97 1.16 -33.43 -59.56
N ALA A 98 1.39 -33.27 -58.26
CA ALA A 98 1.70 -34.30 -57.24
C ALA A 98 1.91 -33.59 -55.88
N ASN A 99 1.36 -34.00 -54.74
CA ASN A 99 0.46 -35.11 -54.42
C ASN A 99 -0.78 -34.60 -53.66
N HIS A 100 -1.83 -35.43 -53.60
CA HIS A 100 -3.09 -35.13 -52.92
C HIS A 100 -3.45 -36.25 -51.94
N GLN A 101 -4.33 -35.94 -50.97
CA GLN A 101 -4.88 -36.82 -49.92
C GLN A 101 -3.92 -37.08 -48.72
N ASN A 102 -4.33 -37.01 -47.45
CA ASN A 102 -5.67 -36.80 -46.86
C ASN A 102 -5.64 -35.79 -45.70
N ASN A 103 -6.65 -34.90 -45.63
CA ASN A 103 -7.07 -34.29 -44.37
C ASN A 103 -8.49 -33.68 -44.52
N GLN A 104 -9.53 -34.49 -44.28
CA GLN A 104 -10.92 -34.02 -44.31
C GLN A 104 -11.35 -33.44 -42.95
N GLY A 105 -12.02 -32.29 -42.97
CA GLY A 105 -13.15 -32.06 -42.06
C GLY A 105 -12.89 -31.80 -40.58
N ARG A 106 -11.79 -31.15 -40.16
CA ARG A 106 -11.80 -30.47 -38.86
C ARG A 106 -12.70 -29.23 -38.93
N LYS A 107 -13.96 -29.39 -38.47
CA LYS A 107 -14.85 -28.24 -38.18
C LYS A 107 -14.12 -27.28 -37.23
N PRO A 108 -14.24 -25.95 -37.40
CA PRO A 108 -13.73 -25.01 -36.41
C PRO A 108 -14.44 -25.27 -35.08
N SER A 109 -13.66 -25.42 -34.01
CA SER A 109 -14.22 -25.56 -32.67
C SER A 109 -14.82 -24.21 -32.26
N ASN A 110 -16.15 -24.13 -32.18
CA ASN A 110 -16.82 -23.00 -31.53
C ASN A 110 -16.28 -22.90 -30.10
N SER A 111 -15.42 -21.91 -29.84
CA SER A 111 -15.03 -21.58 -28.48
C SER A 111 -16.28 -21.05 -27.78
N ALA A 112 -16.89 -21.86 -26.90
CA ALA A 112 -18.13 -21.52 -26.24
C ALA A 112 -18.02 -20.13 -25.59
N VAL A 113 -19.01 -19.28 -25.87
CA VAL A 113 -19.10 -17.96 -25.27
C VAL A 113 -19.31 -18.14 -23.77
N ILE A 114 -18.40 -17.56 -22.98
CA ILE A 114 -18.44 -17.68 -21.51
C ILE A 114 -19.50 -16.71 -20.98
N SER A 115 -20.77 -17.12 -21.09
CA SER A 115 -21.90 -16.36 -20.55
C SER A 115 -21.90 -16.43 -19.02
N CYS A 116 -21.59 -15.32 -18.37
CA CYS A 116 -21.65 -15.14 -16.92
C CYS A 116 -23.12 -14.98 -16.47
N GLU A 117 -23.42 -15.31 -15.21
CA GLU A 117 -24.76 -15.12 -14.65
C GLU A 117 -24.99 -13.65 -14.26
N GLU A 118 -26.23 -13.15 -14.34
CA GLU A 118 -26.53 -11.82 -13.79
C GLU A 118 -26.38 -11.78 -12.26
N TYR A 119 -26.09 -10.59 -11.72
CA TYR A 119 -25.96 -10.43 -10.28
C TYR A 119 -27.33 -10.46 -9.58
N LEU A 120 -27.36 -10.99 -8.36
CA LEU A 120 -28.54 -10.94 -7.48
C LEU A 120 -28.79 -9.50 -6.97
N THR A 121 -29.95 -9.25 -6.38
CA THR A 121 -30.21 -7.98 -5.68
C THR A 121 -29.56 -7.98 -4.29
N GLU A 122 -29.14 -6.80 -3.80
CA GLU A 122 -28.47 -6.71 -2.49
C GLU A 122 -29.33 -7.26 -1.34
N GLY A 123 -30.65 -7.04 -1.36
CA GLY A 123 -31.57 -7.58 -0.36
C GLY A 123 -31.59 -9.11 -0.30
N GLN A 124 -31.60 -9.78 -1.46
CA GLN A 124 -31.49 -11.25 -1.55
C GLN A 124 -30.13 -11.72 -1.02
N VAL A 125 -29.06 -11.03 -1.37
CA VAL A 125 -27.69 -11.36 -0.95
C VAL A 125 -27.52 -11.24 0.56
N LEU A 126 -28.05 -10.18 1.18
CA LEU A 126 -28.00 -10.00 2.64
C LEU A 126 -28.81 -11.09 3.38
N GLN A 127 -29.93 -11.55 2.82
CA GLN A 127 -30.69 -12.69 3.34
C GLN A 127 -29.94 -14.03 3.18
N ASP A 128 -29.28 -14.25 2.05
CA ASP A 128 -28.45 -15.43 1.80
C ASP A 128 -27.18 -15.45 2.67
N ILE A 129 -26.63 -14.28 3.05
CA ILE A 129 -25.54 -14.17 4.03
C ILE A 129 -26.05 -14.52 5.43
N ALA A 130 -27.20 -13.98 5.84
CA ALA A 130 -27.80 -14.26 7.15
C ALA A 130 -28.14 -15.74 7.35
N THR A 131 -28.42 -16.47 6.26
CA THR A 131 -28.66 -17.92 6.25
C THR A 131 -27.40 -18.77 5.96
N LYS A 132 -26.21 -18.15 5.88
CA LYS A 132 -24.92 -18.77 5.50
C LYS A 132 -24.92 -19.52 4.15
N LYS A 133 -25.86 -19.24 3.25
CA LYS A 133 -25.92 -19.75 1.86
C LYS A 133 -24.90 -19.05 0.96
N THR A 134 -24.65 -17.76 1.20
CA THR A 134 -23.55 -17.00 0.59
C THR A 134 -22.56 -16.50 1.64
N ILE A 135 -21.33 -16.26 1.21
CA ILE A 135 -20.26 -15.62 1.97
C ILE A 135 -19.96 -14.24 1.39
N ARG A 136 -19.50 -13.30 2.24
CA ARG A 136 -18.93 -12.01 1.82
C ARG A 136 -17.43 -12.02 2.05
N GLY A 137 -16.64 -11.55 1.09
CA GLY A 137 -15.19 -11.47 1.26
C GLY A 137 -14.46 -10.78 0.11
N ILE A 138 -13.13 -10.67 0.27
CA ILE A 138 -12.23 -10.07 -0.72
C ILE A 138 -11.71 -11.15 -1.68
N LEU A 139 -11.90 -10.94 -2.97
CA LEU A 139 -11.50 -11.87 -4.02
C LEU A 139 -10.01 -11.69 -4.40
N ARG A 140 -9.28 -12.80 -4.54
CA ARG A 140 -7.87 -12.82 -4.98
C ARG A 140 -7.72 -13.70 -6.21
N ILE A 141 -7.23 -13.15 -7.32
CA ILE A 141 -6.98 -13.89 -8.57
C ILE A 141 -5.53 -14.37 -8.58
N ASN A 142 -5.29 -15.63 -8.94
CA ASN A 142 -3.95 -16.20 -9.09
C ASN A 142 -3.23 -15.60 -10.31
N ALA A 143 -2.19 -14.79 -10.08
CA ALA A 143 -1.43 -14.14 -11.17
C ALA A 143 -0.69 -15.12 -12.10
N LYS A 144 -0.45 -16.37 -11.68
CA LYS A 144 0.17 -17.41 -12.54
C LYS A 144 -0.85 -18.21 -13.33
N GLN A 145 -2.10 -18.30 -12.86
CA GLN A 145 -3.19 -19.03 -13.50
C GLN A 145 -4.50 -18.27 -13.27
N TYR A 146 -4.75 -17.24 -14.10
CA TYR A 146 -5.82 -16.26 -13.93
C TYR A 146 -7.26 -16.84 -13.96
N THR A 147 -7.42 -18.12 -14.28
CA THR A 147 -8.69 -18.86 -14.15
C THR A 147 -9.03 -19.13 -12.69
N ASP A 148 -8.02 -19.39 -11.85
CA ASP A 148 -8.19 -19.62 -10.42
C ASP A 148 -8.40 -18.30 -9.68
N ALA A 149 -9.41 -18.26 -8.82
CA ALA A 149 -9.53 -17.22 -7.80
C ALA A 149 -9.93 -17.81 -6.44
N PHE A 150 -9.73 -17.02 -5.39
CA PHE A 150 -9.96 -17.43 -4.00
C PHE A 150 -10.66 -16.30 -3.24
N ILE A 151 -11.54 -16.66 -2.30
CA ILE A 151 -12.10 -15.75 -1.30
C ILE A 151 -11.71 -16.31 0.08
N SER A 152 -11.09 -15.51 0.94
CA SER A 152 -10.72 -15.99 2.27
C SER A 152 -11.94 -16.21 3.15
N ASP A 153 -11.90 -17.28 3.94
CA ASP A 153 -12.98 -17.66 4.84
C ASP A 153 -13.12 -16.65 5.99
N PRO A 154 -14.29 -16.00 6.17
CA PRO A 154 -14.55 -15.14 7.31
C PRO A 154 -14.40 -15.85 8.66
N ASP A 155 -14.72 -17.15 8.72
CA ASP A 155 -14.60 -17.97 9.93
C ASP A 155 -13.17 -18.54 10.12
N GLY A 156 -12.19 -18.12 9.29
CA GLY A 156 -10.75 -18.40 9.45
C GLY A 156 -10.24 -19.73 8.90
N GLY A 157 -11.11 -20.54 8.29
CA GLY A 157 -10.78 -21.80 7.62
C GLY A 157 -10.05 -21.64 6.28
N THR A 158 -9.95 -22.74 5.52
CA THR A 158 -9.35 -22.76 4.17
C THR A 158 -10.09 -21.85 3.21
N ASP A 159 -9.37 -21.01 2.47
CA ASP A 159 -9.92 -20.15 1.41
C ASP A 159 -10.93 -20.90 0.53
N PHE A 160 -12.06 -20.26 0.21
CA PHE A 160 -13.02 -20.76 -0.77
C PHE A 160 -12.48 -20.57 -2.19
N TYR A 161 -12.59 -21.59 -3.03
CA TYR A 161 -12.01 -21.60 -4.38
C TYR A 161 -13.06 -21.34 -5.46
N ILE A 162 -12.67 -20.56 -6.46
CA ILE A 162 -13.44 -20.23 -7.66
C ILE A 162 -12.71 -20.88 -8.84
N ASP A 163 -13.40 -21.85 -9.46
CA ASP A 163 -12.81 -22.77 -10.45
C ASP A 163 -12.41 -22.11 -11.78
N ASN A 164 -13.16 -21.09 -12.22
CA ASN A 164 -12.99 -20.50 -13.54
C ASN A 164 -13.56 -19.07 -13.63
N VAL A 165 -13.29 -18.40 -14.75
CA VAL A 165 -13.68 -17.01 -15.01
C VAL A 165 -15.20 -16.79 -15.03
N ARG A 166 -16.00 -17.82 -15.38
CA ARG A 166 -17.48 -17.75 -15.37
C ARG A 166 -17.99 -17.65 -13.93
N GLU A 167 -17.49 -18.53 -13.06
CA GLU A 167 -17.84 -18.57 -11.64
C GLU A 167 -17.25 -17.37 -10.87
N ARG A 168 -16.20 -16.70 -11.40
CA ARG A 168 -15.75 -15.38 -10.90
C ARG A 168 -16.72 -14.24 -11.24
N ASN A 169 -17.59 -14.45 -12.22
CA ASN A 169 -18.68 -13.55 -12.58
C ASN A 169 -18.31 -12.05 -12.64
N ARG A 170 -17.52 -11.67 -13.65
CA ARG A 170 -17.07 -10.29 -13.94
C ARG A 170 -16.24 -9.58 -12.84
N ALA A 171 -15.98 -10.20 -11.68
CA ALA A 171 -15.19 -9.60 -10.60
C ALA A 171 -13.69 -9.54 -10.91
N LEU A 172 -13.02 -8.50 -10.39
CA LEU A 172 -11.57 -8.27 -10.52
C LEU A 172 -10.81 -8.58 -9.23
N ASN A 173 -9.48 -8.54 -9.30
CA ASN A 173 -8.62 -8.79 -8.15
C ASN A 173 -8.80 -7.71 -7.08
N LEU A 174 -8.96 -8.14 -5.82
CA LEU A 174 -9.32 -7.35 -4.63
C LEU A 174 -10.77 -6.82 -4.56
N ASP A 175 -11.62 -7.09 -5.56
CA ASP A 175 -13.05 -6.73 -5.45
C ASP A 175 -13.72 -7.43 -4.26
N GLU A 176 -14.63 -6.73 -3.59
CA GLU A 176 -15.40 -7.23 -2.46
C GLU A 176 -16.75 -7.77 -2.95
N VAL A 177 -16.95 -9.06 -2.79
CA VAL A 177 -17.99 -9.85 -3.46
C VAL A 177 -18.84 -10.63 -2.47
N ALA A 178 -20.05 -11.01 -2.90
CA ALA A 178 -20.77 -12.13 -2.33
C ALA A 178 -20.63 -13.36 -3.23
N ALA A 179 -20.43 -14.53 -2.64
CA ALA A 179 -20.33 -15.79 -3.36
C ALA A 179 -21.19 -16.88 -2.74
N GLU A 180 -21.94 -17.60 -3.56
CA GLU A 180 -22.77 -18.75 -3.17
C GLU A 180 -21.91 -19.99 -2.99
N ILE A 181 -22.11 -20.70 -1.87
CA ILE A 181 -21.44 -21.98 -1.61
C ILE A 181 -22.09 -23.05 -2.49
N LYS A 182 -21.30 -23.65 -3.38
CA LYS A 182 -21.77 -24.74 -4.25
C LYS A 182 -22.08 -25.99 -3.42
N PRO A 183 -23.01 -26.86 -3.86
CA PRO A 183 -23.25 -28.14 -3.20
C PRO A 183 -21.98 -28.98 -3.18
N LYS A 184 -21.80 -29.81 -2.14
CA LYS A 184 -20.53 -30.52 -1.88
C LYS A 184 -20.06 -31.42 -3.02
N ARG A 185 -20.98 -31.94 -3.84
CA ARG A 185 -20.68 -32.68 -5.09
C ARG A 185 -19.98 -31.86 -6.19
N GLU A 186 -19.92 -30.54 -6.05
CA GLU A 186 -19.17 -29.62 -6.93
C GLU A 186 -17.90 -29.06 -6.26
N TRP A 187 -17.55 -29.49 -5.05
CA TRP A 187 -16.28 -29.15 -4.41
C TRP A 187 -15.13 -29.95 -5.07
N LYS A 188 -13.94 -29.35 -5.18
CA LYS A 188 -12.78 -30.08 -5.71
C LYS A 188 -12.23 -31.02 -4.65
N ILE A 189 -11.89 -32.24 -5.04
CA ILE A 189 -11.14 -33.16 -4.16
C ILE A 189 -9.70 -32.63 -4.04
N LEU A 190 -9.14 -32.64 -2.83
CA LEU A 190 -7.72 -32.36 -2.65
C LEU A 190 -6.88 -33.49 -3.27
N PRO A 191 -5.85 -33.22 -4.10
CA PRO A 191 -5.08 -34.26 -4.78
C PRO A 191 -4.53 -35.36 -3.85
N GLU A 192 -4.09 -34.98 -2.65
CA GLU A 192 -3.62 -35.84 -1.58
C GLU A 192 -4.72 -36.73 -0.95
N CYS A 193 -6.00 -36.41 -1.17
CA CYS A 193 -7.14 -37.10 -0.58
C CYS A 193 -7.98 -37.92 -1.58
N SER A 194 -7.65 -37.97 -2.88
CA SER A 194 -8.44 -38.71 -3.88
C SER A 194 -8.72 -40.17 -3.48
N TYR A 195 -7.67 -40.88 -3.08
CA TYR A 195 -7.77 -42.26 -2.59
C TYR A 195 -8.67 -42.40 -1.34
N LEU A 196 -8.68 -41.40 -0.45
CA LEU A 196 -9.53 -41.41 0.75
C LEU A 196 -11.00 -41.21 0.38
N VAL A 197 -11.31 -40.31 -0.55
CA VAL A 197 -12.65 -40.10 -1.10
C VAL A 197 -13.15 -41.37 -1.83
N GLU A 198 -12.30 -41.97 -2.67
CA GLU A 198 -12.60 -43.23 -3.37
C GLU A 198 -12.88 -44.37 -2.38
N ARG A 199 -12.06 -44.52 -1.34
CA ARG A 199 -12.25 -45.51 -0.26
C ARG A 199 -13.54 -45.28 0.52
N SER A 200 -13.86 -44.04 0.89
CA SER A 200 -15.11 -43.70 1.58
C SER A 200 -16.34 -44.00 0.72
N ILE A 201 -16.31 -43.68 -0.59
CA ILE A 201 -17.40 -44.03 -1.53
C ILE A 201 -17.60 -45.55 -1.61
N GLN A 202 -16.51 -46.34 -1.66
CA GLN A 202 -16.61 -47.81 -1.69
C GLN A 202 -17.18 -48.39 -0.39
N ALA A 203 -16.72 -47.94 0.78
CA ALA A 203 -17.22 -48.41 2.08
C ALA A 203 -18.71 -48.10 2.28
N LEU A 204 -19.12 -46.85 2.00
CA LEU A 204 -20.52 -46.41 2.09
C LEU A 204 -21.45 -47.17 1.13
N ARG A 205 -20.96 -47.57 -0.05
CA ARG A 205 -21.71 -48.41 -1.01
C ARG A 205 -21.85 -49.86 -0.56
N ASN A 206 -20.82 -50.42 0.07
CA ASN A 206 -20.80 -51.82 0.50
C ASN A 206 -21.60 -52.06 1.79
N GLY A 207 -22.16 -51.02 2.43
CA GLY A 207 -22.85 -51.11 3.71
C GLY A 207 -21.91 -51.49 4.86
N GLN A 208 -20.60 -51.28 4.69
CA GLN A 208 -19.57 -51.72 5.62
C GLN A 208 -18.91 -50.52 6.32
N ILE A 209 -18.83 -50.64 7.65
CA ILE A 209 -18.14 -49.73 8.59
C ILE A 209 -18.98 -48.48 8.97
N SER A 210 -18.97 -48.14 10.27
CA SER A 210 -19.57 -46.93 10.83
C SER A 210 -18.64 -45.71 10.68
N GLU A 211 -19.21 -44.51 10.72
CA GLU A 211 -18.53 -43.25 10.38
C GLU A 211 -17.21 -43.05 11.18
N ASP A 212 -17.24 -43.30 12.49
CA ASP A 212 -16.08 -43.15 13.39
C ASP A 212 -14.89 -44.02 12.96
N LYS A 213 -15.15 -45.30 12.64
CA LYS A 213 -14.10 -46.25 12.24
C LYS A 213 -13.46 -45.90 10.90
N LEU A 214 -14.23 -45.33 9.97
CA LEU A 214 -13.68 -44.84 8.69
C LEU A 214 -12.77 -43.63 8.90
N ILE A 215 -13.04 -42.81 9.92
CA ILE A 215 -12.21 -41.67 10.30
C ILE A 215 -10.91 -42.16 10.98
N GLU A 216 -11.01 -43.06 11.97
CA GLU A 216 -9.84 -43.66 12.65
C GLU A 216 -8.87 -44.35 11.67
N ASP A 217 -9.38 -45.22 10.80
CA ASP A 217 -8.59 -45.96 9.80
C ASP A 217 -7.82 -45.02 8.86
N ASN A 218 -8.44 -43.92 8.44
CA ASN A 218 -7.84 -42.96 7.52
C ASN A 218 -6.84 -42.03 8.25
N GLN A 219 -7.10 -41.64 9.50
CA GLN A 219 -6.16 -40.86 10.32
C GLN A 219 -4.89 -41.65 10.64
N GLN A 220 -5.00 -42.96 10.92
CA GLN A 220 -3.84 -43.84 11.11
C GLN A 220 -2.98 -43.94 9.84
N GLN A 221 -3.60 -44.06 8.66
CA GLN A 221 -2.85 -44.15 7.39
C GLN A 221 -2.18 -42.83 6.98
N GLN A 222 -2.80 -41.67 7.23
CA GLN A 222 -2.17 -40.36 7.01
C GLN A 222 -0.86 -40.19 7.81
N GLN A 223 -0.78 -40.77 9.02
CA GLN A 223 0.41 -40.69 9.87
C GLN A 223 1.54 -41.65 9.43
N GLN A 224 1.25 -42.68 8.64
CA GLN A 224 2.21 -43.76 8.35
C GLN A 224 2.99 -43.62 7.03
N ASN A 225 2.58 -42.80 6.06
CA ASN A 225 3.31 -42.65 4.78
C ASN A 225 3.20 -41.25 4.13
N PRO A 226 4.07 -40.28 4.51
CA PRO A 226 4.12 -38.96 3.86
C PRO A 226 4.99 -38.90 2.60
N SER A 227 5.90 -39.86 2.39
CA SER A 227 7.17 -39.60 1.70
C SER A 227 7.46 -40.38 0.42
N ASN A 228 6.57 -41.27 -0.05
CA ASN A 228 6.84 -42.13 -1.20
C ASN A 228 5.64 -42.36 -2.14
N ARG A 229 5.46 -41.45 -3.11
CA ARG A 229 4.95 -41.71 -4.49
C ARG A 229 4.97 -40.41 -5.30
N ARG A 230 5.91 -40.32 -6.25
CA ARG A 230 5.82 -39.41 -7.40
C ARG A 230 5.57 -40.20 -8.68
N ASP A 231 5.05 -39.49 -9.67
CA ASP A 231 5.03 -39.85 -11.08
C ASP A 231 4.37 -41.18 -11.47
N ASN A 232 3.06 -41.10 -11.74
CA ASN A 232 2.60 -41.55 -13.04
C ASN A 232 1.48 -40.65 -13.60
N LYS A 233 1.48 -40.54 -14.94
CA LYS A 233 0.70 -39.68 -15.85
C LYS A 233 -0.49 -38.85 -15.30
N ARG A 234 -0.45 -37.56 -15.65
CA ARG A 234 -1.57 -36.60 -15.55
C ARG A 234 -2.80 -37.04 -16.35
N GLU A 235 -3.85 -37.46 -15.68
CA GLU A 235 -5.19 -36.92 -15.92
C GLU A 235 -5.77 -36.50 -14.57
N THR A 236 -6.16 -35.24 -14.43
CA THR A 236 -6.58 -34.69 -13.14
C THR A 236 -8.00 -35.16 -12.83
N ILE A 237 -8.21 -35.77 -11.66
CA ILE A 237 -9.53 -36.17 -11.13
C ILE A 237 -10.26 -34.91 -10.60
N ASN A 238 -10.49 -33.95 -11.50
CA ASN A 238 -11.13 -32.66 -11.22
C ASN A 238 -12.65 -32.67 -11.46
N THR A 239 -13.21 -33.77 -11.96
CA THR A 239 -14.64 -33.98 -12.13
C THR A 239 -15.02 -35.43 -11.84
N LEU A 240 -15.95 -35.65 -10.90
CA LEU A 240 -16.52 -36.95 -10.53
C LEU A 240 -17.50 -37.51 -11.59
N ASN A 241 -17.25 -37.24 -12.88
CA ASN A 241 -18.19 -37.42 -14.00
C ASN A 241 -17.56 -38.16 -15.20
N ARG A 242 -16.65 -39.12 -14.97
CA ARG A 242 -16.02 -39.88 -16.07
C ARG A 242 -16.47 -41.33 -16.21
N ASP A 243 -16.99 -41.91 -15.14
CA ASP A 243 -17.87 -43.08 -15.18
C ASP A 243 -19.30 -42.62 -14.89
N ASN A 244 -20.31 -43.42 -15.25
CA ASN A 244 -21.74 -43.13 -14.99
C ASN A 244 -22.10 -43.36 -13.52
N ILE A 245 -21.46 -42.57 -12.64
CA ILE A 245 -21.52 -42.65 -11.19
C ILE A 245 -22.27 -41.41 -10.68
N THR A 246 -23.61 -41.49 -10.68
CA THR A 246 -24.46 -40.48 -10.05
C THR A 246 -24.28 -40.54 -8.54
N LEU A 247 -23.32 -39.79 -8.01
CA LEU A 247 -23.15 -39.61 -6.57
C LEU A 247 -24.29 -38.74 -6.05
N THR A 248 -25.20 -39.33 -5.28
CA THR A 248 -26.21 -38.56 -4.56
C THR A 248 -25.53 -37.71 -3.49
N ASP A 249 -26.12 -36.54 -3.21
CA ASP A 249 -25.62 -35.67 -2.14
C ASP A 249 -25.61 -36.41 -0.77
N ASP A 250 -26.49 -37.41 -0.56
CA ASP A 250 -26.51 -38.28 0.63
C ASP A 250 -25.22 -39.08 0.87
N ILE A 251 -24.51 -39.46 -0.19
CA ILE A 251 -23.23 -40.20 -0.10
C ILE A 251 -22.09 -39.22 0.13
N ILE A 252 -22.03 -38.16 -0.68
CA ILE A 252 -20.94 -37.17 -0.61
C ILE A 252 -20.96 -36.39 0.71
N ASN A 253 -22.14 -36.09 1.26
CA ASN A 253 -22.25 -35.37 2.53
C ASN A 253 -21.61 -36.14 3.71
N LYS A 254 -21.61 -37.48 3.69
CA LYS A 254 -21.01 -38.38 4.71
C LYS A 254 -19.50 -38.58 4.61
N ILE A 255 -18.83 -38.01 3.61
CA ILE A 255 -17.36 -38.06 3.50
C ILE A 255 -16.78 -36.86 4.27
N SER A 256 -15.60 -36.98 4.92
CA SER A 256 -15.01 -35.83 5.63
C SER A 256 -14.87 -34.60 4.73
N ASN A 257 -15.27 -33.43 5.23
CA ASN A 257 -15.08 -32.14 4.53
C ASN A 257 -13.59 -31.84 4.29
N GLU A 258 -12.69 -32.38 5.12
CA GLU A 258 -11.25 -32.15 5.03
C GLU A 258 -10.63 -32.68 3.73
N TYR A 259 -11.30 -33.59 3.03
CA TYR A 259 -10.81 -34.15 1.76
C TYR A 259 -11.13 -33.26 0.56
N PHE A 260 -11.82 -32.12 0.76
CA PHE A 260 -12.36 -31.27 -0.29
C PHE A 260 -11.98 -29.79 -0.12
N GLN A 261 -11.57 -29.18 -1.22
CA GLN A 261 -11.52 -27.75 -1.40
C GLN A 261 -12.94 -27.22 -1.73
N ARG A 262 -13.55 -26.53 -0.76
CA ARG A 262 -14.85 -25.84 -0.92
C ARG A 262 -14.86 -24.95 -2.15
N THR A 263 -15.89 -25.07 -3.00
CA THR A 263 -16.07 -24.25 -4.20
C THR A 263 -17.22 -23.25 -4.04
N VAL A 264 -17.07 -22.08 -4.67
CA VAL A 264 -18.07 -21.00 -4.65
C VAL A 264 -18.21 -20.37 -6.04
N LYS A 265 -19.34 -19.68 -6.27
CA LYS A 265 -19.52 -18.79 -7.43
C LYS A 265 -19.92 -17.39 -6.99
N VAL A 266 -19.39 -16.35 -7.64
CA VAL A 266 -19.69 -14.95 -7.34
C VAL A 266 -21.09 -14.60 -7.84
N VAL A 267 -21.95 -14.17 -6.92
CA VAL A 267 -23.36 -13.81 -7.19
C VAL A 267 -23.63 -12.31 -7.02
N TYR A 268 -22.72 -11.57 -6.39
CA TYR A 268 -22.83 -10.12 -6.21
C TYR A 268 -21.47 -9.42 -6.04
N LEU A 269 -21.44 -8.12 -6.31
CA LEU A 269 -20.30 -7.23 -6.13
C LEU A 269 -20.70 -6.08 -5.19
N PHE A 270 -20.26 -6.13 -3.93
CA PHE A 270 -20.55 -5.07 -2.94
C PHE A 270 -19.72 -3.80 -3.19
N ARG A 271 -18.42 -3.96 -3.47
CA ARG A 271 -17.51 -2.84 -3.71
C ARG A 271 -16.44 -3.26 -4.69
N ARG A 272 -16.36 -2.53 -5.81
CA ARG A 272 -15.17 -2.56 -6.66
C ARG A 272 -14.02 -1.90 -5.91
N ARG A 273 -12.91 -2.61 -5.74
CA ARG A 273 -11.66 -2.07 -5.16
C ARG A 273 -10.54 -2.01 -6.19
N HIS A 274 -10.67 -2.71 -7.31
CA HIS A 274 -9.75 -2.56 -8.43
C HIS A 274 -9.95 -1.19 -9.10
N ALA A 275 -8.85 -0.47 -9.39
CA ALA A 275 -8.84 0.89 -9.95
C ALA A 275 -9.48 1.05 -11.35
N MET A 276 -9.94 -0.05 -11.97
CA MET A 276 -10.41 -0.13 -13.36
C MET A 276 -9.43 0.43 -14.41
N LYS A 277 -8.15 0.59 -14.04
CA LYS A 277 -7.03 0.98 -14.93
C LYS A 277 -6.09 -0.21 -15.08
N ALA A 278 -5.43 -0.34 -16.22
CA ALA A 278 -4.34 -1.30 -16.43
C ALA A 278 -3.32 -0.71 -17.42
N ALA A 279 -2.04 -1.02 -17.23
CA ALA A 279 -1.00 -0.76 -18.23
C ALA A 279 -0.86 -1.98 -19.17
N GLY A 280 -0.56 -1.74 -20.44
CA GLY A 280 -0.57 -2.79 -21.45
C GLY A 280 -0.20 -2.33 -22.85
N LEU A 281 -0.21 -3.29 -23.77
CA LEU A 281 0.19 -3.10 -25.17
C LEU A 281 -1.04 -3.15 -26.08
N LEU A 282 -1.09 -2.23 -27.06
CA LEU A 282 -2.16 -2.16 -28.06
C LEU A 282 -1.82 -3.03 -29.27
N ARG A 283 -2.76 -3.87 -29.73
CA ARG A 283 -2.56 -4.83 -30.83
C ARG A 283 -3.77 -4.87 -31.77
N LYS A 284 -3.59 -5.29 -33.02
CA LYS A 284 -4.73 -5.55 -33.91
C LYS A 284 -5.56 -6.72 -33.39
N MET A 285 -6.87 -6.68 -33.62
CA MET A 285 -7.79 -7.72 -33.18
C MET A 285 -7.50 -9.07 -33.87
N PRO A 286 -7.58 -10.23 -33.18
CA PRO A 286 -7.23 -11.53 -33.76
C PRO A 286 -8.15 -12.02 -34.89
N ASP A 287 -9.34 -11.43 -35.00
CA ASP A 287 -10.32 -11.64 -36.08
C ASP A 287 -10.22 -10.59 -37.21
N ASN A 288 -9.24 -9.68 -37.11
CA ASN A 288 -9.05 -8.51 -37.98
C ASN A 288 -10.24 -7.54 -38.02
N ASN A 289 -11.07 -7.48 -36.97
CA ASN A 289 -12.16 -6.50 -36.87
C ASN A 289 -11.60 -5.05 -36.95
N PRO A 290 -11.99 -4.24 -37.95
CA PRO A 290 -11.39 -2.93 -38.19
C PRO A 290 -11.88 -1.84 -37.22
N ASN A 291 -12.95 -2.09 -36.46
CA ASN A 291 -13.58 -1.11 -35.58
C ASN A 291 -12.95 -1.09 -34.18
N PHE A 292 -12.07 -2.05 -33.86
CA PHE A 292 -11.49 -2.21 -32.52
C PHE A 292 -10.01 -2.59 -32.56
N ALA A 293 -9.28 -2.20 -31.53
CA ALA A 293 -7.97 -2.74 -31.18
C ALA A 293 -8.08 -3.63 -29.93
N LEU A 294 -7.19 -4.62 -29.84
CA LEU A 294 -7.04 -5.49 -28.66
C LEU A 294 -5.97 -4.91 -27.73
N PHE A 295 -6.39 -4.30 -26.63
CA PHE A 295 -5.48 -3.96 -25.54
C PHE A 295 -5.20 -5.20 -24.69
N SER A 296 -3.91 -5.47 -24.47
CA SER A 296 -3.43 -6.60 -23.68
C SER A 296 -2.73 -6.08 -22.42
N PRO A 297 -3.38 -6.14 -21.23
CA PRO A 297 -2.78 -5.78 -19.95
C PRO A 297 -1.49 -6.56 -19.66
N MET A 298 -0.57 -5.94 -18.92
CA MET A 298 0.61 -6.62 -18.37
C MET A 298 0.24 -7.54 -17.19
N ASP A 299 -0.75 -7.16 -16.39
CA ASP A 299 -1.31 -8.02 -15.34
C ASP A 299 -2.28 -9.06 -15.94
N SER A 300 -1.88 -10.33 -15.88
CA SER A 300 -2.64 -11.49 -16.35
C SER A 300 -4.02 -11.66 -15.69
N ARG A 301 -4.24 -11.06 -14.51
CA ARG A 301 -5.49 -11.11 -13.76
C ARG A 301 -6.60 -10.26 -14.40
N ILE A 302 -6.21 -9.30 -15.25
CA ILE A 302 -7.11 -8.35 -15.90
C ILE A 302 -7.54 -8.89 -17.28
N PRO A 303 -8.83 -8.85 -17.63
CA PRO A 303 -9.28 -9.26 -18.96
C PRO A 303 -8.68 -8.36 -20.05
N ARG A 304 -8.43 -8.92 -21.25
CA ARG A 304 -8.08 -8.11 -22.43
C ARG A 304 -9.27 -7.24 -22.83
N LEU A 305 -8.97 -6.03 -23.30
CA LEU A 305 -9.98 -5.02 -23.61
C LEU A 305 -10.10 -4.83 -25.12
N MET A 306 -11.34 -4.70 -25.61
CA MET A 306 -11.64 -4.12 -26.91
C MET A 306 -11.69 -2.60 -26.76
N ILE A 307 -10.75 -1.91 -27.40
CA ILE A 307 -10.66 -0.45 -27.46
C ILE A 307 -11.28 -0.01 -28.80
N PRO A 308 -12.24 0.92 -28.85
CA PRO A 308 -12.73 1.48 -30.09
C PRO A 308 -11.59 2.11 -30.92
N MET A 309 -11.58 1.90 -32.24
CA MET A 309 -10.48 2.38 -33.10
C MET A 309 -10.34 3.92 -33.08
N ASN A 310 -11.42 4.65 -32.83
CA ASN A 310 -11.42 6.11 -32.66
C ASN A 310 -10.82 6.60 -31.33
N ASN A 311 -10.59 5.70 -30.36
CA ASN A 311 -9.83 5.98 -29.13
C ASN A 311 -8.35 5.55 -29.25
N CYS A 312 -7.94 4.99 -30.40
CA CYS A 312 -6.54 4.62 -30.66
C CYS A 312 -5.78 5.79 -31.31
N PRO A 313 -4.44 5.80 -31.28
CA PRO A 313 -3.66 6.75 -32.09
C PRO A 313 -4.05 6.65 -33.56
N LEU A 314 -4.21 7.79 -34.26
CA LEU A 314 -4.73 7.85 -35.64
C LEU A 314 -4.01 6.86 -36.58
N ASP A 315 -2.68 6.84 -36.49
CA ASP A 315 -1.81 6.05 -37.35
C ASP A 315 -1.77 4.56 -36.99
N PHE A 316 -2.24 4.14 -35.80
CA PHE A 316 -2.18 2.75 -35.33
C PHE A 316 -2.90 1.77 -36.26
N LYS A 317 -3.97 2.22 -36.92
CA LYS A 317 -4.74 1.43 -37.87
C LYS A 317 -3.87 0.93 -39.03
N ASP A 318 -3.00 1.78 -39.54
CA ASP A 318 -2.19 1.50 -40.73
C ASP A 318 -0.76 1.07 -40.35
N ARG A 319 -0.22 1.65 -39.28
CA ARG A 319 1.13 1.42 -38.72
C ARG A 319 1.06 0.84 -37.28
N PRO A 320 0.52 -0.36 -37.06
CA PRO A 320 0.40 -0.94 -35.70
C PRO A 320 1.75 -1.33 -35.09
N ASN A 321 2.75 -1.65 -35.92
CA ASN A 321 4.05 -2.17 -35.48
C ASN A 321 4.89 -1.08 -34.81
N ASP A 322 4.73 0.17 -35.24
CA ASP A 322 5.34 1.37 -34.64
C ASP A 322 4.98 1.51 -33.14
N TYR A 323 3.88 0.86 -32.71
CA TYR A 323 3.39 0.82 -31.33
C TYR A 323 3.62 -0.52 -30.63
N GLU A 324 4.36 -1.48 -31.20
CA GLU A 324 4.58 -2.82 -30.60
C GLU A 324 5.21 -2.75 -29.21
N LYS A 325 6.06 -1.75 -28.98
CA LYS A 325 6.68 -1.43 -27.68
C LYS A 325 5.99 -0.32 -26.90
N SER A 326 4.99 0.38 -27.47
CA SER A 326 4.34 1.49 -26.77
C SER A 326 3.48 0.97 -25.63
N LEU A 327 3.83 1.34 -24.41
CA LEU A 327 3.04 1.08 -23.22
C LEU A 327 1.92 2.12 -23.13
N PHE A 328 0.68 1.67 -22.99
CA PHE A 328 -0.48 2.55 -22.80
C PHE A 328 -1.19 2.20 -21.50
N VAL A 329 -1.94 3.17 -20.96
CA VAL A 329 -2.96 2.90 -19.94
C VAL A 329 -4.33 2.86 -20.59
N ALA A 330 -5.12 1.85 -20.25
CA ALA A 330 -6.53 1.78 -20.61
C ALA A 330 -7.41 1.67 -19.37
N LYS A 331 -8.54 2.36 -19.42
CA LYS A 331 -9.63 2.26 -18.46
C LYS A 331 -10.60 1.17 -18.92
N ILE A 332 -10.96 0.26 -18.03
CA ILE A 332 -12.04 -0.70 -18.22
C ILE A 332 -13.35 0.08 -18.10
N VAL A 333 -14.18 0.05 -19.14
CA VAL A 333 -15.49 0.72 -19.17
C VAL A 333 -16.58 -0.27 -18.78
N GLU A 334 -16.52 -1.49 -19.31
CA GLU A 334 -17.57 -2.50 -19.16
C GLU A 334 -16.95 -3.90 -19.18
N ILE A 335 -17.45 -4.81 -18.34
CA ILE A 335 -17.14 -6.25 -18.41
C ILE A 335 -18.45 -6.97 -18.72
N PRO A 336 -18.87 -7.05 -19.99
CA PRO A 336 -20.18 -7.58 -20.37
C PRO A 336 -20.29 -9.08 -20.06
N ALA A 337 -21.49 -9.52 -19.70
CA ALA A 337 -21.75 -10.90 -19.29
C ALA A 337 -21.51 -11.94 -20.40
N ASP A 338 -21.68 -11.55 -21.68
CA ASP A 338 -21.76 -12.45 -22.83
C ASP A 338 -20.58 -12.31 -23.83
N LYS A 339 -19.53 -11.55 -23.52
CA LYS A 339 -18.36 -11.39 -24.42
C LYS A 339 -17.09 -11.99 -23.82
N LYS A 340 -16.18 -12.37 -24.71
CA LYS A 340 -14.83 -12.90 -24.39
C LYS A 340 -13.85 -11.82 -23.89
N PHE A 341 -14.12 -10.56 -24.20
CA PHE A 341 -13.26 -9.42 -23.89
C PHE A 341 -14.11 -8.34 -23.21
N ALA A 342 -13.49 -7.59 -22.31
CA ALA A 342 -14.10 -6.40 -21.72
C ALA A 342 -14.05 -5.23 -22.72
N ARG A 343 -14.88 -4.20 -22.53
CA ARG A 343 -14.78 -2.94 -23.28
C ARG A 343 -13.88 -1.99 -22.51
N GLY A 344 -12.98 -1.30 -23.22
CA GLY A 344 -12.09 -0.32 -22.63
C GLY A 344 -12.03 0.98 -23.42
N GLU A 345 -11.43 1.97 -22.78
CA GLU A 345 -11.07 3.27 -23.32
C GLU A 345 -9.57 3.47 -23.12
N LEU A 346 -8.85 3.85 -24.17
CA LEU A 346 -7.44 4.21 -24.07
C LEU A 346 -7.34 5.59 -23.41
N MET A 347 -6.48 5.73 -22.39
CA MET A 347 -6.28 7.00 -21.69
C MET A 347 -5.10 7.76 -22.30
N GLU A 348 -3.90 7.18 -22.21
CA GLU A 348 -2.66 7.83 -22.64
C GLU A 348 -1.57 6.82 -22.99
N SER A 349 -0.55 7.28 -23.71
CA SER A 349 0.71 6.56 -23.93
C SER A 349 1.72 6.94 -22.84
N LEU A 350 2.36 5.95 -22.25
CA LEU A 350 3.42 6.12 -21.25
C LEU A 350 4.82 6.14 -21.86
N GLY A 351 4.95 5.92 -23.18
CA GLY A 351 6.24 5.80 -23.88
C GLY A 351 6.62 4.35 -24.21
N ASP A 352 7.91 4.07 -24.38
CA ASP A 352 8.42 2.73 -24.67
C ASP A 352 8.44 1.87 -23.38
N ALA A 353 7.84 0.69 -23.44
CA ALA A 353 7.74 -0.28 -22.36
C ALA A 353 9.09 -0.77 -21.81
N ASP A 354 10.19 -0.65 -22.57
CA ASP A 354 11.56 -0.95 -22.12
C ASP A 354 12.17 0.13 -21.20
N THR A 355 11.49 1.26 -21.00
CA THR A 355 11.98 2.41 -20.22
C THR A 355 11.52 2.39 -18.76
N LEU A 356 12.38 2.94 -17.89
CA LEU A 356 12.16 3.03 -16.45
C LEU A 356 10.99 3.96 -16.10
N GLU A 357 10.86 5.08 -16.83
CA GLU A 357 9.84 6.10 -16.62
C GLU A 357 8.42 5.58 -16.95
N ALA A 358 8.25 4.94 -18.11
CA ALA A 358 6.98 4.33 -18.51
C ALA A 358 6.51 3.28 -17.50
N GLN A 359 7.44 2.45 -17.00
CA GLN A 359 7.14 1.41 -16.00
C GLN A 359 6.85 2.00 -14.62
N SER A 360 7.58 3.03 -14.15
CA SER A 360 7.23 3.75 -12.92
C SER A 360 5.83 4.37 -13.01
N LYS A 361 5.49 5.03 -14.13
CA LYS A 361 4.16 5.65 -14.32
C LYS A 361 3.04 4.60 -14.41
N ALA A 362 3.30 3.46 -15.05
CA ALA A 362 2.38 2.32 -15.07
C ALA A 362 2.08 1.79 -13.66
N ILE A 363 3.12 1.60 -12.82
CA ILE A 363 2.97 1.14 -11.43
C ILE A 363 2.06 2.08 -10.63
N LEU A 364 2.15 3.40 -10.83
CA LEU A 364 1.32 4.38 -10.14
C LEU A 364 -0.15 4.31 -10.58
N MET A 365 -0.39 4.31 -11.89
CA MET A 365 -1.74 4.34 -12.46
C MET A 365 -2.53 3.05 -12.22
N GLU A 366 -1.88 1.89 -12.19
CA GLU A 366 -2.50 0.61 -11.82
C GLU A 366 -2.92 0.53 -10.34
N ASN A 367 -2.27 1.32 -9.47
CA ASN A 367 -2.56 1.39 -8.03
C ASN A 367 -3.37 2.64 -7.65
N ASP A 368 -3.90 3.39 -8.62
CA ASP A 368 -4.60 4.66 -8.40
C ASP A 368 -3.83 5.66 -7.51
N ILE A 369 -2.52 5.77 -7.72
CA ILE A 369 -1.70 6.82 -7.12
C ILE A 369 -1.64 8.00 -8.09
N ARG A 370 -2.10 9.16 -7.61
CA ARG A 370 -1.97 10.46 -8.28
C ARG A 370 -0.56 11.00 -8.10
N ASP A 371 0.13 11.33 -9.20
CA ASP A 371 1.42 12.02 -9.20
C ASP A 371 1.38 13.40 -9.87
N GLU A 372 0.18 13.89 -10.15
CA GLU A 372 -0.08 15.25 -10.61
C GLU A 372 0.28 16.31 -9.56
N GLU A 373 0.71 17.48 -10.03
CA GLU A 373 0.95 18.66 -9.19
C GLU A 373 -0.36 19.19 -8.57
N PHE A 374 -0.22 19.91 -7.46
CA PHE A 374 -1.36 20.48 -6.73
C PHE A 374 -1.97 21.67 -7.49
N ASN A 375 -3.31 21.73 -7.57
CA ASN A 375 -4.00 22.78 -8.32
C ASN A 375 -3.96 24.15 -7.58
N ASP A 376 -4.30 25.22 -8.30
CA ASP A 376 -4.32 26.59 -7.77
C ASP A 376 -5.20 26.76 -6.52
N GLU A 377 -6.28 25.98 -6.36
CA GLU A 377 -7.18 26.07 -5.21
C GLU A 377 -6.53 25.50 -3.94
N ILE A 378 -5.85 24.36 -4.06
CA ILE A 378 -5.06 23.75 -2.99
C ILE A 378 -3.84 24.63 -2.66
N ILE A 379 -3.19 25.18 -3.69
CA ILE A 379 -2.04 26.06 -3.53
C ILE A 379 -2.44 27.37 -2.82
N LYS A 380 -3.61 27.96 -3.11
CA LYS A 380 -4.18 29.12 -2.39
C LYS A 380 -4.52 28.86 -0.91
N CYS A 381 -4.61 27.60 -0.47
CA CYS A 381 -4.77 27.27 0.95
C CYS A 381 -3.47 27.39 1.76
N LEU A 382 -2.32 27.52 1.08
CA LEU A 382 -1.02 27.73 1.72
C LEU A 382 -0.85 29.20 2.11
N PRO A 383 -0.03 29.53 3.12
CA PRO A 383 0.32 30.91 3.46
C PRO A 383 1.30 31.50 2.43
N LEU A 384 0.81 31.74 1.20
CA LEU A 384 1.62 32.15 0.03
C LEU A 384 2.08 33.61 0.04
N GLU A 385 1.41 34.50 0.79
CA GLU A 385 1.65 35.95 0.71
C GLU A 385 3.05 36.37 1.22
N GLN A 386 3.83 35.44 1.77
CA GLN A 386 5.17 35.66 2.27
C GLN A 386 6.08 34.48 1.90
N ASP A 387 7.07 34.70 1.03
CA ASP A 387 8.20 33.77 0.82
C ASP A 387 8.90 33.41 2.16
N ASN A 388 8.79 34.32 3.13
CA ASN A 388 9.23 34.20 4.51
C ASN A 388 8.02 34.19 5.46
N TRP A 389 7.16 33.16 5.40
CA TRP A 389 6.18 32.93 6.47
C TRP A 389 6.89 32.81 7.82
N ASN A 390 6.38 33.53 8.82
CA ASN A 390 6.84 33.47 10.21
C ASN A 390 5.69 33.03 11.13
N ILE A 391 6.05 32.44 12.27
CA ILE A 391 5.08 32.13 13.33
C ILE A 391 4.45 33.44 13.84
N PRO A 392 3.11 33.58 13.88
CA PRO A 392 2.47 34.78 14.43
C PRO A 392 2.74 34.95 15.93
N ASP A 393 2.89 36.20 16.38
CA ASP A 393 3.24 36.54 17.78
C ASP A 393 2.31 35.90 18.83
N GLU A 394 1.03 35.74 18.50
CA GLU A 394 0.03 35.09 19.35
C GLU A 394 0.37 33.62 19.68
N GLU A 395 0.98 32.88 18.75
CA GLU A 395 1.28 31.46 18.97
C GLU A 395 2.35 31.27 20.06
N PHE A 396 3.28 32.23 20.22
CA PHE A 396 4.25 32.22 21.32
C PHE A 396 3.59 32.44 22.70
N SER A 397 2.37 33.00 22.74
CA SER A 397 1.58 33.14 23.97
C SER A 397 0.68 31.93 24.25
N LYS A 398 0.28 31.19 23.20
CA LYS A 398 -0.63 30.02 23.30
C LYS A 398 0.11 28.69 23.49
N ARG A 399 1.40 28.63 23.18
CA ARG A 399 2.20 27.39 23.11
C ARG A 399 3.31 27.37 24.16
N LEU A 400 3.74 26.16 24.53
CA LEU A 400 4.94 25.98 25.35
C LEU A 400 6.20 26.28 24.52
N ASP A 401 6.91 27.35 24.88
CA ASP A 401 8.22 27.66 24.28
C ASP A 401 9.29 26.68 24.80
N LEU A 402 9.92 25.97 23.87
CA LEU A 402 11.00 25.01 24.09
C LEU A 402 12.24 25.34 23.25
N ARG A 403 12.30 26.52 22.62
CA ARG A 403 13.41 26.92 21.71
C ARG A 403 14.77 27.04 22.40
N ASN A 404 14.78 27.07 23.73
CA ASN A 404 15.98 27.08 24.58
C ASN A 404 16.45 25.68 25.01
N LYS A 405 15.79 24.59 24.60
CA LYS A 405 16.18 23.21 24.88
C LYS A 405 17.03 22.63 23.73
N CYS A 406 17.90 21.68 24.05
CA CYS A 406 18.68 20.96 23.06
C CYS A 406 17.77 19.92 22.37
N ILE A 407 17.18 20.32 21.24
CA ILE A 407 16.24 19.52 20.44
C ILE A 407 16.87 19.28 19.07
N PHE A 408 16.85 18.04 18.58
CA PHE A 408 17.39 17.68 17.26
C PHE A 408 16.58 16.55 16.61
N THR A 409 16.74 16.34 15.30
CA THR A 409 16.13 15.23 14.56
C THR A 409 17.17 14.12 14.28
N ILE A 410 16.74 12.88 14.06
CA ILE A 410 17.62 11.77 13.63
C ILE A 410 16.97 11.00 12.47
N ASP A 411 17.48 11.25 11.26
CA ASP A 411 16.81 10.88 10.01
C ASP A 411 17.69 10.07 9.04
N PRO A 412 17.12 9.55 7.94
CA PRO A 412 17.89 9.31 6.73
C PRO A 412 18.56 10.61 6.27
N ALA A 413 19.84 10.54 5.89
CA ALA A 413 20.58 11.71 5.40
C ALA A 413 19.85 12.47 4.26
N THR A 414 19.14 11.73 3.40
CA THR A 414 18.35 12.24 2.27
C THR A 414 16.97 12.79 2.60
N ALA A 415 16.48 12.67 3.85
CA ALA A 415 15.15 13.14 4.25
C ALA A 415 15.00 14.67 4.17
N ARG A 416 13.77 15.13 3.93
CA ARG A 416 13.39 16.56 3.84
C ARG A 416 12.14 16.87 4.65
N ASP A 417 11.24 15.90 4.65
CA ASP A 417 10.03 15.72 5.44
C ASP A 417 10.38 15.23 6.86
N LEU A 418 10.97 16.12 7.67
CA LEU A 418 11.37 15.83 9.06
C LEU A 418 10.13 15.97 9.96
N ASP A 419 9.44 14.86 10.21
CA ASP A 419 8.22 14.81 11.04
C ASP A 419 8.49 14.97 12.54
N ASP A 420 9.62 14.44 13.03
CA ASP A 420 9.88 14.23 14.46
C ASP A 420 11.26 14.73 14.92
N ALA A 421 11.29 15.23 16.16
CA ALA A 421 12.49 15.67 16.87
C ALA A 421 12.46 15.16 18.33
N LEU A 422 13.64 14.99 18.91
CA LEU A 422 13.85 14.45 20.26
C LEU A 422 14.61 15.44 21.15
N SER A 423 14.37 15.35 22.46
CA SER A 423 15.21 15.93 23.50
C SER A 423 15.26 15.05 24.75
N CYS A 424 16.31 15.22 25.54
CA CYS A 424 16.44 14.67 26.89
C CYS A 424 17.13 15.69 27.80
N GLU A 425 16.75 15.73 29.06
CA GLU A 425 17.37 16.52 30.13
C GLU A 425 17.37 15.69 31.40
N ARG A 426 18.53 15.46 32.01
CA ARG A 426 18.63 14.76 33.29
C ARG A 426 18.43 15.76 34.44
N LEU A 427 17.39 15.52 35.22
CA LEU A 427 16.93 16.34 36.33
C LEU A 427 17.80 16.13 37.58
N GLU A 428 17.75 17.06 38.53
CA GLU A 428 18.55 17.02 39.78
C GLU A 428 18.32 15.76 40.64
N ASN A 429 17.13 15.15 40.53
CA ASN A 429 16.78 13.89 41.19
C ASN A 429 17.24 12.62 40.42
N GLY A 430 18.03 12.79 39.36
CA GLY A 430 18.54 11.71 38.50
C GLY A 430 17.56 11.19 37.45
N HIS A 431 16.30 11.64 37.46
CA HIS A 431 15.28 11.28 36.47
C HIS A 431 15.52 11.98 35.13
N TYR A 432 14.89 11.49 34.06
CA TYR A 432 14.99 12.08 32.72
C TYR A 432 13.69 12.77 32.33
N GLN A 433 13.76 14.03 31.93
CA GLN A 433 12.70 14.67 31.14
C GLN A 433 12.98 14.38 29.66
N ILE A 434 12.07 13.69 28.98
CA ILE A 434 12.22 13.28 27.57
C ILE A 434 11.10 13.91 26.75
N GLY A 435 11.46 14.58 25.66
CA GLY A 435 10.53 15.19 24.71
C GLY A 435 10.51 14.47 23.37
N VAL A 436 9.32 14.15 22.88
CA VAL A 436 9.04 13.83 21.47
C VAL A 436 8.23 14.98 20.89
N HIS A 437 8.79 15.66 19.89
CA HIS A 437 8.21 16.86 19.28
C HIS A 437 7.86 16.56 17.83
N ILE A 438 6.57 16.57 17.48
CA ILE A 438 6.08 16.23 16.13
C ILE A 438 5.61 17.50 15.43
N ALA A 439 5.87 17.64 14.13
CA ALA A 439 5.41 18.77 13.31
C ALA A 439 3.89 19.02 13.44
N ASP A 440 3.48 20.24 13.81
CA ASP A 440 2.05 20.59 13.93
C ASP A 440 1.43 20.93 12.57
N VAL A 441 1.30 19.91 11.71
CA VAL A 441 0.65 20.02 10.41
C VAL A 441 -0.83 20.39 10.55
N SER A 442 -1.47 20.08 11.70
CA SER A 442 -2.87 20.44 11.97
C SER A 442 -3.11 21.95 12.06
N TYR A 443 -2.05 22.75 12.27
CA TYR A 443 -2.11 24.21 12.18
C TYR A 443 -2.21 24.70 10.72
N PHE A 444 -1.50 24.06 9.78
CA PHE A 444 -1.44 24.47 8.37
C PHE A 444 -2.55 23.84 7.52
N VAL A 445 -2.94 22.60 7.82
CA VAL A 445 -4.00 21.87 7.11
C VAL A 445 -5.29 22.00 7.92
N GLN A 446 -6.04 23.08 7.68
CA GLN A 446 -7.32 23.36 8.32
C GLN A 446 -8.44 22.49 7.75
N GLU A 447 -9.36 22.01 8.60
CA GLU A 447 -10.42 21.08 8.20
C GLU A 447 -11.32 21.62 7.08
N GLN A 448 -11.79 20.71 6.22
CA GLN A 448 -12.75 20.97 5.13
C GLN A 448 -12.22 21.89 4.00
N THR A 449 -10.99 22.38 4.07
CA THR A 449 -10.33 23.14 3.00
C THR A 449 -10.03 22.26 1.77
N PRO A 450 -9.84 22.84 0.56
CA PRO A 450 -9.35 22.09 -0.61
C PRO A 450 -8.06 21.30 -0.34
N LEU A 451 -7.13 21.86 0.44
CA LEU A 451 -5.89 21.20 0.87
C LEU A 451 -6.14 19.98 1.79
N ASP A 452 -7.07 20.09 2.74
CA ASP A 452 -7.47 18.98 3.61
C ASP A 452 -8.15 17.84 2.83
N ASN A 453 -9.05 18.20 1.92
CA ASN A 453 -9.70 17.25 1.02
C ASN A 453 -8.68 16.52 0.12
N GLU A 454 -7.66 17.21 -0.39
CA GLU A 454 -6.57 16.58 -1.15
C GLU A 454 -5.70 15.68 -0.27
N ALA A 455 -5.35 16.12 0.93
CA ALA A 455 -4.56 15.34 1.89
C ALA A 455 -5.29 14.04 2.28
N ALA A 456 -6.61 14.09 2.48
CA ALA A 456 -7.44 12.92 2.73
C ALA A 456 -7.45 11.95 1.54
N GLN A 457 -7.65 12.47 0.32
CA GLN A 457 -7.66 11.67 -0.92
C GLN A 457 -6.31 11.01 -1.22
N ARG A 458 -5.18 11.71 -0.99
CA ARG A 458 -3.83 11.14 -1.10
C ARG A 458 -3.53 10.17 0.05
N THR A 459 -4.02 10.44 1.26
CA THR A 459 -3.86 9.66 2.51
C THR A 459 -2.42 9.53 3.04
N THR A 460 -1.43 9.34 2.17
CA THR A 460 -0.04 9.02 2.51
C THR A 460 0.90 9.45 1.39
N SER A 461 2.11 9.87 1.72
CA SER A 461 3.17 10.02 0.72
C SER A 461 3.57 8.63 0.20
N VAL A 462 3.93 8.55 -1.09
CA VAL A 462 4.36 7.31 -1.75
C VAL A 462 5.84 7.41 -2.12
N TYR A 463 6.65 6.48 -1.60
CA TYR A 463 8.10 6.46 -1.78
C TYR A 463 8.45 5.44 -2.87
N LEU A 464 8.92 5.93 -4.02
CA LEU A 464 9.55 5.11 -5.08
C LEU A 464 11.07 5.10 -4.87
N VAL A 465 11.81 4.39 -5.71
CA VAL A 465 13.29 4.37 -5.65
C VAL A 465 13.88 5.73 -6.08
N GLU A 466 13.31 6.40 -7.09
CA GLU A 466 13.81 7.67 -7.63
C GLU A 466 13.20 8.94 -7.03
N ARG A 467 11.97 8.87 -6.51
CA ARG A 467 11.22 10.04 -6.05
C ARG A 467 10.19 9.70 -4.97
N VAL A 468 9.79 10.74 -4.24
CA VAL A 468 8.64 10.71 -3.34
C VAL A 468 7.51 11.51 -3.98
N ILE A 469 6.31 10.93 -4.03
CA ILE A 469 5.06 11.62 -4.35
C ILE A 469 4.45 12.06 -3.02
N PRO A 470 4.38 13.36 -2.73
CA PRO A 470 3.99 13.83 -1.41
C PRO A 470 2.47 13.89 -1.23
N MET A 471 2.03 13.70 0.01
CA MET A 471 0.64 13.89 0.44
C MET A 471 0.24 15.37 0.46
N LEU A 472 1.18 16.27 0.72
CA LEU A 472 0.98 17.72 0.84
C LEU A 472 1.88 18.48 -0.15
N PRO A 473 1.59 19.76 -0.46
CA PRO A 473 2.47 20.59 -1.28
C PRO A 473 3.88 20.70 -0.68
N ARG A 474 4.91 20.76 -1.54
CA ARG A 474 6.33 20.81 -1.11
C ARG A 474 6.65 21.95 -0.15
N LEU A 475 5.93 23.08 -0.20
CA LEU A 475 6.10 24.18 0.74
C LEU A 475 5.83 23.73 2.19
N LEU A 476 4.88 22.81 2.43
CA LEU A 476 4.66 22.21 3.74
C LEU A 476 5.70 21.12 4.04
N CYS A 477 5.90 20.18 3.11
CA CYS A 477 6.78 19.02 3.32
C CYS A 477 8.26 19.36 3.50
N ASP A 478 8.82 20.23 2.65
CA ASP A 478 10.26 20.51 2.60
C ASP A 478 10.63 21.79 3.39
N ARG A 479 9.64 22.64 3.77
CA ARG A 479 9.86 23.90 4.54
C ARG A 479 9.01 24.02 5.81
N LEU A 480 7.73 24.40 5.70
CA LEU A 480 6.99 25.03 6.80
C LEU A 480 6.65 24.07 7.95
N CYS A 481 6.30 22.82 7.65
CA CYS A 481 6.02 21.82 8.68
C CYS A 481 7.30 21.09 9.14
N SER A 482 8.26 20.91 8.24
CA SER A 482 9.49 20.16 8.50
C SER A 482 10.32 20.79 9.62
N LEU A 483 10.81 19.96 10.55
CA LEU A 483 11.57 20.36 11.74
C LEU A 483 13.04 20.71 11.43
N ASN A 484 13.24 21.54 10.40
CA ASN A 484 14.54 22.00 9.92
C ASN A 484 15.37 22.69 11.02
N PRO A 485 16.70 22.49 11.05
CA PRO A 485 17.57 23.10 12.04
C PRO A 485 17.73 24.62 11.82
N ASN A 486 17.97 25.34 12.92
CA ASN A 486 18.08 26.80 12.98
C ASN A 486 16.80 27.60 12.64
N GLU A 487 15.64 26.97 12.60
CA GLU A 487 14.37 27.64 12.37
C GLU A 487 13.38 27.35 13.51
N ASP A 488 12.56 28.33 13.86
CA ASP A 488 11.48 28.13 14.83
C ASP A 488 10.34 27.35 14.17
N ARG A 489 9.76 26.37 14.88
CA ARG A 489 8.74 25.46 14.34
C ARG A 489 7.63 25.13 15.32
N LEU A 490 6.40 25.14 14.80
CA LEU A 490 5.19 24.73 15.51
C LEU A 490 5.15 23.21 15.63
N THR A 491 4.94 22.72 16.84
CA THR A 491 4.97 21.29 17.16
C THR A 491 3.84 20.88 18.10
N TYR A 492 3.50 19.60 18.04
CA TYR A 492 2.78 18.89 19.08
C TYR A 492 3.80 18.07 19.87
N SER A 493 4.00 18.40 21.15
CA SER A 493 4.92 17.69 22.04
C SER A 493 4.21 16.67 22.91
N VAL A 494 4.86 15.52 23.09
CA VAL A 494 4.65 14.60 24.22
C VAL A 494 5.91 14.68 25.08
N ILE A 495 5.76 15.05 26.34
CA ILE A 495 6.85 15.20 27.29
C ILE A 495 6.61 14.24 28.46
N TRP A 496 7.62 13.45 28.81
CA TRP A 496 7.58 12.52 29.93
C TRP A 496 8.63 12.88 30.97
N THR A 497 8.31 12.68 32.24
CA THR A 497 9.33 12.46 33.28
C THR A 497 9.46 10.96 33.49
N MET A 498 10.67 10.39 33.36
CA MET A 498 10.94 8.97 33.51
C MET A 498 12.01 8.68 34.56
N ASP A 499 11.88 7.56 35.28
CA ASP A 499 12.97 7.03 36.11
C ASP A 499 14.09 6.40 35.25
N GLU A 500 15.22 6.07 35.88
CA GLU A 500 16.36 5.40 35.23
C GLU A 500 16.03 3.98 34.72
N LYS A 501 14.84 3.46 35.01
CA LYS A 501 14.31 2.18 34.53
C LYS A 501 13.30 2.39 33.40
N GLY A 502 13.17 3.60 32.85
CA GLY A 502 12.23 3.92 31.77
C GLY A 502 10.76 3.67 32.15
N ASN A 503 10.37 3.94 33.40
CA ASN A 503 8.97 4.03 33.82
C ASN A 503 8.52 5.49 33.70
N ILE A 504 7.36 5.75 33.09
CA ILE A 504 6.75 7.08 33.07
C ILE A 504 6.24 7.40 34.48
N LEU A 505 6.66 8.54 35.02
CA LEU A 505 6.26 9.10 36.32
C LEU A 505 5.25 10.25 36.15
N ASP A 506 5.43 11.04 35.09
CA ASP A 506 4.54 12.14 34.68
C ASP A 506 4.50 12.24 33.14
N GLU A 507 3.40 12.74 32.60
CA GLU A 507 3.13 12.83 31.16
C GLU A 507 2.34 14.10 30.79
N LYS A 508 2.89 14.87 29.84
CA LYS A 508 2.28 16.10 29.33
C LYS A 508 2.21 16.09 27.80
N PHE A 509 0.98 16.12 27.28
CA PHE A 509 0.70 16.45 25.88
C PHE A 509 0.50 17.97 25.77
N THR A 510 1.08 18.63 24.76
CA THR A 510 0.91 20.09 24.60
C THR A 510 1.30 20.58 23.18
N ARG A 511 0.71 21.69 22.72
CA ARG A 511 1.23 22.44 21.56
C ARG A 511 2.42 23.29 22.01
N SER A 512 3.49 23.27 21.23
CA SER A 512 4.79 23.86 21.56
C SER A 512 5.42 24.58 20.38
N ILE A 513 6.47 25.35 20.65
CA ILE A 513 7.39 25.90 19.65
C ILE A 513 8.79 25.41 19.98
N ILE A 514 9.46 24.81 18.99
CA ILE A 514 10.85 24.33 19.11
C ILE A 514 11.75 25.09 18.15
N ARG A 515 13.06 24.97 18.34
CA ARG A 515 14.08 25.40 17.38
C ARG A 515 15.16 24.33 17.31
N SER A 516 15.11 23.47 16.28
CA SER A 516 16.04 22.35 16.16
C SER A 516 17.49 22.84 16.05
N CYS A 517 18.40 22.30 16.87
CA CYS A 517 19.81 22.71 16.89
C CYS A 517 20.66 22.03 15.81
N VAL A 518 20.27 20.84 15.35
CA VAL A 518 20.93 20.09 14.27
C VAL A 518 19.98 19.04 13.67
N LYS A 519 20.14 18.73 12.37
CA LYS A 519 19.60 17.51 11.76
C LYS A 519 20.68 16.42 11.80
N LEU A 520 20.54 15.38 12.62
CA LEU A 520 21.44 14.23 12.59
C LEU A 520 21.01 13.23 11.50
N SER A 521 21.98 12.45 11.02
CA SER A 521 21.69 11.22 10.28
C SER A 521 21.69 10.02 11.21
N TYR A 522 21.06 8.91 10.82
CA TYR A 522 21.23 7.63 11.51
C TYR A 522 22.70 7.18 11.60
N GLU A 523 23.55 7.59 10.65
CA GLU A 523 25.00 7.40 10.70
C GLU A 523 25.63 8.21 11.84
N HIS A 524 25.38 9.53 11.91
CA HIS A 524 25.96 10.40 12.95
C HIS A 524 25.54 9.97 14.36
N ALA A 525 24.27 9.56 14.53
CA ALA A 525 23.77 9.04 15.79
C ALA A 525 24.34 7.64 16.12
N GLN A 526 24.60 6.80 15.12
CA GLN A 526 25.25 5.49 15.35
C GLN A 526 26.72 5.67 15.73
N ASP A 527 27.46 6.59 15.12
CA ASP A 527 28.86 6.86 15.46
C ASP A 527 29.00 7.28 16.94
N ILE A 528 28.07 8.09 17.45
CA ILE A 528 27.98 8.43 18.89
C ILE A 528 27.76 7.18 19.75
N ILE A 529 26.79 6.33 19.38
CA ILE A 529 26.43 5.10 20.11
C ILE A 529 27.58 4.09 20.14
N ASP A 530 28.30 3.93 19.03
CA ASP A 530 29.40 2.97 18.89
C ASP A 530 30.70 3.47 19.54
N GLN A 531 30.86 4.80 19.70
CA GLN A 531 32.09 5.43 20.21
C GLN A 531 31.81 6.44 21.36
N PRO A 532 31.16 6.02 22.46
CA PRO A 532 30.76 6.93 23.55
C PRO A 532 31.94 7.65 24.23
N ASN A 533 33.15 7.07 24.17
CA ASN A 533 34.36 7.66 24.73
C ASN A 533 35.17 8.51 23.74
N LYS A 534 34.75 8.64 22.46
CA LYS A 534 35.45 9.48 21.48
C LYS A 534 35.16 10.97 21.74
N GLU A 535 36.19 11.80 21.65
CA GLU A 535 36.06 13.24 21.42
C GLU A 535 35.77 13.48 19.93
N PHE A 536 34.59 14.03 19.63
CA PHE A 536 34.17 14.32 18.27
C PHE A 536 34.48 15.77 17.90
N LYS A 537 34.78 16.00 16.62
CA LYS A 537 34.99 17.36 16.09
C LYS A 537 33.68 17.93 15.56
N ILE A 538 33.59 19.26 15.49
CA ILE A 538 32.53 19.95 14.73
C ILE A 538 32.56 19.54 13.24
N GLU A 539 33.76 19.27 12.70
CA GLU A 539 33.95 18.73 11.34
C GLU A 539 33.32 17.35 11.11
N ASP A 540 33.07 16.55 12.16
CA ASP A 540 32.45 15.22 12.05
C ASP A 540 30.91 15.30 11.85
N PHE A 541 30.29 16.48 12.01
CA PHE A 541 28.83 16.65 12.08
C PHE A 541 28.28 17.78 11.19
N PRO A 542 26.96 17.77 10.89
CA PRO A 542 26.26 18.93 10.34
C PRO A 542 26.32 20.13 11.29
N ILE A 543 26.09 21.33 10.77
CA ILE A 543 26.22 22.59 11.53
C ILE A 543 25.27 22.59 12.74
N ILE A 544 25.85 22.60 13.94
CA ILE A 544 25.16 22.73 15.22
C ILE A 544 24.87 24.22 15.50
N GLN A 545 23.71 24.50 16.07
CA GLN A 545 23.15 25.85 16.25
C GLN A 545 22.68 26.08 17.70
N ASN A 546 22.16 27.27 17.98
CA ASN A 546 21.56 27.67 19.27
C ASN A 546 22.52 27.55 20.47
N ASN A 547 23.84 27.71 20.25
CA ASN A 547 24.92 27.63 21.24
C ASN A 547 25.14 26.27 21.93
N PHE A 548 24.49 25.20 21.47
CA PHE A 548 24.80 23.84 21.96
C PHE A 548 26.12 23.33 21.38
N SER A 549 26.83 22.51 22.15
CA SER A 549 28.05 21.83 21.72
C SER A 549 27.75 20.41 21.21
N ILE A 550 28.72 19.81 20.51
CA ILE A 550 28.65 18.39 20.16
C ILE A 550 28.60 17.48 21.40
N ASN A 551 29.15 17.91 22.55
CA ASN A 551 29.11 17.12 23.78
C ASN A 551 27.70 17.06 24.40
N ASP A 552 26.93 18.15 24.30
CA ASP A 552 25.54 18.18 24.80
C ASP A 552 24.66 17.23 23.98
N ILE A 553 24.74 17.33 22.65
CA ILE A 553 24.03 16.44 21.71
C ILE A 553 24.47 14.98 21.92
N LYS A 554 25.78 14.73 22.06
CA LYS A 554 26.34 13.41 22.31
C LYS A 554 25.79 12.80 23.60
N GLN A 555 25.76 13.54 24.71
CA GLN A 555 25.22 13.04 25.98
C GLN A 555 23.73 12.71 25.85
N ILE A 556 22.94 13.59 25.23
CA ILE A 556 21.50 13.39 25.02
C ILE A 556 21.23 12.16 24.14
N VAL A 557 22.00 11.95 23.06
CA VAL A 557 21.89 10.73 22.22
C VAL A 557 22.23 9.46 23.02
N LEU A 558 23.20 9.50 23.93
CA LEU A 558 23.55 8.36 24.78
C LEU A 558 22.49 8.09 25.86
N ASP A 559 21.96 9.13 26.52
CA ASP A 559 20.89 8.99 27.51
C ASP A 559 19.60 8.43 26.87
N LEU A 560 19.23 8.94 25.68
CA LEU A 560 18.13 8.40 24.88
C LEU A 560 18.40 6.96 24.42
N TYR A 561 19.66 6.62 24.08
CA TYR A 561 20.01 5.25 23.70
C TYR A 561 19.84 4.27 24.87
N GLU A 562 20.36 4.60 26.06
CA GLU A 562 20.23 3.75 27.26
C GLU A 562 18.76 3.51 27.63
N ILE A 563 17.95 4.58 27.71
CA ILE A 563 16.51 4.45 28.00
C ILE A 563 15.78 3.69 26.87
N SER A 564 16.13 3.88 25.59
CA SER A 564 15.52 3.12 24.48
C SER A 564 15.77 1.60 24.60
N LYS A 565 16.96 1.17 25.03
CA LYS A 565 17.22 -0.27 25.26
C LYS A 565 16.32 -0.83 26.36
N ILE A 566 16.09 -0.06 27.41
CA ILE A 566 15.22 -0.45 28.52
C ILE A 566 13.75 -0.53 28.06
N LEU A 567 13.24 0.49 27.36
CA LEU A 567 11.90 0.46 26.74
C LEU A 567 11.72 -0.77 25.84
N ARG A 568 12.70 -1.05 24.96
CA ARG A 568 12.68 -2.22 24.07
C ARG A 568 12.63 -3.54 24.83
N SER A 569 13.40 -3.67 25.91
CA SER A 569 13.41 -4.90 26.73
C SER A 569 12.08 -5.13 27.47
N LYS A 570 11.32 -4.07 27.77
CA LYS A 570 9.98 -4.18 28.36
C LYS A 570 8.91 -4.63 27.36
N ARG A 571 9.13 -4.48 26.04
CA ARG A 571 8.19 -4.91 24.99
C ARG A 571 8.19 -6.43 24.78
N ILE A 572 8.02 -7.19 25.86
CA ILE A 572 7.93 -8.65 25.85
C ILE A 572 6.71 -9.05 25.01
N GLY A 573 6.94 -9.91 24.03
CA GLY A 573 5.94 -10.36 23.06
C GLY A 573 5.73 -9.47 21.83
N ALA A 574 6.42 -8.33 21.71
CA ALA A 574 6.45 -7.61 20.43
C ALA A 574 7.21 -8.40 19.35
N LEU A 575 6.70 -8.35 18.11
CA LEU A 575 7.14 -9.18 16.99
C LEU A 575 7.88 -8.38 15.91
N THR A 576 9.21 -8.54 15.86
CA THR A 576 10.06 -7.96 14.81
C THR A 576 10.08 -8.86 13.56
N LEU A 577 9.01 -8.82 12.76
CA LEU A 577 8.86 -9.62 11.53
C LEU A 577 9.36 -8.89 10.26
N ASN A 578 10.50 -8.20 10.39
CA ASN A 578 11.02 -7.34 9.32
C ASN A 578 11.63 -8.18 8.18
N GLN A 579 11.02 -8.08 6.99
CA GLN A 579 11.57 -8.67 5.76
C GLN A 579 12.72 -7.79 5.22
N PRO A 580 13.72 -8.36 4.50
CA PRO A 580 14.79 -7.60 3.88
C PRO A 580 14.24 -6.54 2.91
N LYS A 581 14.66 -5.29 3.08
CA LYS A 581 14.39 -4.19 2.13
C LYS A 581 15.65 -3.91 1.32
N LEU A 582 15.49 -3.59 0.04
CA LEU A 582 16.59 -3.17 -0.83
C LEU A 582 16.70 -1.65 -0.83
N GLN A 583 17.94 -1.16 -0.80
CA GLN A 583 18.29 0.25 -0.97
C GLN A 583 19.17 0.37 -2.22
N TYR A 584 18.93 1.39 -3.04
CA TYR A 584 19.61 1.56 -4.32
C TYR A 584 20.54 2.77 -4.32
N GLN A 585 21.68 2.64 -4.98
CA GLN A 585 22.43 3.80 -5.47
C GLN A 585 21.96 4.07 -6.89
N ILE A 586 21.40 5.26 -7.14
CA ILE A 586 20.93 5.70 -8.45
C ILE A 586 21.82 6.83 -8.98
N LYS A 587 21.89 6.98 -10.31
CA LYS A 587 22.53 8.15 -10.90
C LYS A 587 21.66 9.40 -10.76
N ASN A 588 22.30 10.55 -10.58
CA ASN A 588 21.59 11.82 -10.45
C ASN A 588 20.98 12.32 -11.77
N ASP A 589 21.60 12.01 -12.92
CA ASP A 589 21.22 12.47 -14.25
C ASP A 589 19.94 11.78 -14.78
N ASN A 590 19.96 10.45 -14.91
CA ASN A 590 18.91 9.68 -15.58
C ASN A 590 18.20 8.66 -14.66
N LYS A 591 18.45 8.74 -13.34
CA LYS A 591 17.89 7.88 -12.27
C LYS A 591 18.18 6.38 -12.40
N MET A 592 18.94 5.95 -13.40
CA MET A 592 19.29 4.54 -13.56
C MET A 592 20.06 4.02 -12.34
N PRO A 593 19.75 2.81 -11.84
CA PRO A 593 20.48 2.23 -10.73
C PRO A 593 21.92 1.86 -11.12
N LEU A 594 22.82 2.01 -10.14
CA LEU A 594 24.24 1.65 -10.20
C LEU A 594 24.54 0.38 -9.41
N SER A 595 23.92 0.25 -8.23
CA SER A 595 24.09 -0.85 -7.29
C SER A 595 22.88 -0.95 -6.36
N PHE A 596 22.81 -2.03 -5.58
CA PHE A 596 21.88 -2.16 -4.47
C PHE A 596 22.58 -2.75 -3.23
N SER A 597 22.01 -2.48 -2.06
CA SER A 597 22.36 -3.09 -0.78
C SER A 597 21.09 -3.56 -0.07
N ILE A 598 21.26 -4.41 0.96
CA ILE A 598 20.17 -4.71 1.90
C ILE A 598 20.19 -3.63 2.99
N TYR A 599 19.06 -2.96 3.20
CA TYR A 599 18.90 -1.98 4.27
C TYR A 599 19.04 -2.65 5.63
N GLN A 600 19.89 -2.10 6.50
CA GLN A 600 20.13 -2.60 7.85
C GLN A 600 19.57 -1.59 8.86
N GLN A 601 18.70 -2.05 9.77
CA GLN A 601 18.33 -1.28 10.95
C GLN A 601 19.48 -1.32 11.96
N LYS A 602 20.06 -0.15 12.24
CA LYS A 602 21.08 0.10 13.26
C LYS A 602 20.43 0.40 14.62
N GLU A 603 21.22 0.54 15.68
CA GLU A 603 20.69 0.94 16.99
C GLU A 603 20.14 2.38 16.99
N SER A 604 20.73 3.29 16.21
CA SER A 604 20.19 4.64 16.01
C SER A 604 18.79 4.66 15.38
N ASN A 605 18.47 3.71 14.49
CA ASN A 605 17.09 3.53 13.99
C ASN A 605 16.15 3.08 15.11
N ARG A 606 16.61 2.12 15.93
CA ARG A 606 15.83 1.51 17.00
C ARG A 606 15.63 2.46 18.19
N LEU A 607 16.55 3.40 18.42
CA LEU A 607 16.42 4.49 19.39
C LEU A 607 15.16 5.31 19.07
N VAL A 608 15.07 5.84 17.85
CA VAL A 608 13.90 6.60 17.37
C VAL A 608 12.64 5.72 17.37
N GLU A 609 12.74 4.45 16.96
CA GLU A 609 11.61 3.52 16.93
C GLU A 609 10.90 3.40 18.29
N GLU A 610 11.64 3.25 19.41
CA GLU A 610 11.00 3.13 20.74
C GLU A 610 10.24 4.40 21.16
N TYR A 611 10.82 5.59 20.95
CA TYR A 611 10.17 6.85 21.32
C TYR A 611 8.96 7.17 20.44
N MET A 612 9.05 6.87 19.14
CA MET A 612 7.89 7.00 18.25
C MET A 612 6.80 6.00 18.62
N LEU A 613 7.14 4.75 18.93
CA LEU A 613 6.15 3.78 19.43
C LEU A 613 5.50 4.27 20.73
N LEU A 614 6.29 4.79 21.68
CA LEU A 614 5.76 5.28 22.96
C LEU A 614 4.81 6.47 22.77
N ALA A 615 5.16 7.46 21.96
CA ALA A 615 4.27 8.58 21.64
C ALA A 615 2.97 8.10 20.98
N ASN A 616 3.04 7.17 20.01
CA ASN A 616 1.87 6.59 19.34
C ASN A 616 0.96 5.79 20.30
N MET A 617 1.53 5.05 21.26
CA MET A 617 0.77 4.31 22.28
C MET A 617 0.12 5.24 23.30
N GLN A 618 0.87 6.23 23.80
CA GLN A 618 0.40 7.14 24.84
C GLN A 618 -0.67 8.12 24.32
N VAL A 619 -0.54 8.62 23.08
CA VAL A 619 -1.62 9.40 22.44
C VAL A 619 -2.86 8.53 22.23
N ALA A 620 -2.73 7.29 21.74
CA ALA A 620 -3.87 6.38 21.60
C ALA A 620 -4.59 6.14 22.95
N ARG A 621 -3.83 5.85 24.01
CA ARG A 621 -4.33 5.70 25.38
C ARG A 621 -5.04 6.98 25.87
N LYS A 622 -4.43 8.16 25.68
CA LYS A 622 -5.02 9.45 26.10
C LYS A 622 -6.36 9.73 25.41
N LEU A 623 -6.48 9.43 24.12
CA LEU A 623 -7.73 9.60 23.38
C LEU A 623 -8.79 8.58 23.80
N CYS A 624 -8.47 7.29 23.85
CA CYS A 624 -9.43 6.24 24.21
C CYS A 624 -9.91 6.30 25.66
N LEU A 625 -9.14 6.90 26.58
CA LEU A 625 -9.56 7.13 27.97
C LEU A 625 -10.21 8.50 28.21
N THR A 626 -10.47 9.30 27.16
CA THR A 626 -11.18 10.58 27.28
C THR A 626 -12.66 10.40 26.95
N GLU A 627 -13.51 10.51 27.97
CA GLU A 627 -14.93 10.15 27.93
C GLU A 627 -15.74 10.85 26.82
N SER A 628 -15.46 12.11 26.51
CA SER A 628 -16.17 12.87 25.47
C SER A 628 -15.93 12.38 24.03
N ILE A 629 -14.92 11.53 23.80
CA ILE A 629 -14.48 11.13 22.45
C ILE A 629 -14.19 9.64 22.27
N HIS A 630 -14.39 8.79 23.30
CA HIS A 630 -13.90 7.41 23.28
C HIS A 630 -14.46 6.56 22.11
N ASP A 631 -15.62 6.93 21.57
CA ASP A 631 -16.31 6.32 20.42
C ASP A 631 -15.80 6.83 19.05
N LYS A 632 -15.06 7.95 19.02
CA LYS A 632 -14.63 8.70 17.83
C LYS A 632 -13.10 8.71 17.65
N VAL A 633 -12.39 7.71 18.19
CA VAL A 633 -10.93 7.64 18.08
C VAL A 633 -10.52 6.86 16.82
N ILE A 634 -9.69 7.47 15.98
CA ILE A 634 -8.95 6.75 14.94
C ILE A 634 -7.81 5.96 15.61
N LEU A 635 -7.93 4.64 15.59
CA LEU A 635 -6.89 3.71 16.01
C LEU A 635 -6.27 2.99 14.81
N ARG A 636 -5.15 2.31 15.06
CA ARG A 636 -4.51 1.39 14.13
C ARG A 636 -4.27 0.03 14.80
N ARG A 637 -5.27 -0.86 14.69
CA ARG A 637 -5.26 -2.22 15.23
C ARG A 637 -4.49 -3.20 14.36
N HIS A 638 -4.13 -4.36 14.90
CA HIS A 638 -3.56 -5.49 14.15
C HIS A 638 -4.19 -6.79 14.62
N PRO A 639 -5.07 -7.40 13.80
CA PRO A 639 -5.65 -8.71 14.11
C PRO A 639 -4.60 -9.80 14.34
N PRO A 640 -4.93 -10.88 15.07
CA PRO A 640 -4.09 -12.07 15.15
C PRO A 640 -3.88 -12.72 13.78
N PRO A 641 -2.91 -13.65 13.62
CA PRO A 641 -2.65 -14.33 12.36
C PRO A 641 -3.89 -15.04 11.80
N ASN A 642 -3.97 -15.22 10.47
CA ASN A 642 -4.98 -16.10 9.89
C ASN A 642 -4.74 -17.54 10.37
N SER A 643 -5.75 -18.13 11.02
CA SER A 643 -5.65 -19.43 11.68
C SER A 643 -5.17 -20.55 10.76
N THR A 644 -5.72 -20.65 9.54
CA THR A 644 -5.34 -21.70 8.59
C THR A 644 -3.92 -21.51 8.03
N ALA A 645 -3.54 -20.29 7.67
CA ALA A 645 -2.17 -19.98 7.23
C ALA A 645 -1.14 -20.22 8.34
N LEU A 646 -1.49 -19.90 9.60
CA LEU A 646 -0.68 -20.18 10.76
C LEU A 646 -0.54 -21.69 11.01
N GLN A 647 -1.64 -22.45 11.02
CA GLN A 647 -1.60 -23.91 11.22
C GLN A 647 -0.81 -24.64 10.12
N ASN A 648 -0.92 -24.21 8.87
CA ASN A 648 -0.09 -24.74 7.78
C ASN A 648 1.41 -24.38 7.97
N THR A 649 1.71 -23.20 8.51
CA THR A 649 3.07 -22.82 8.91
C THR A 649 3.58 -23.67 10.08
N ILE A 650 2.76 -23.91 11.11
CA ILE A 650 3.09 -24.78 12.25
C ILE A 650 3.41 -26.21 11.79
N LYS A 651 2.62 -26.78 10.87
CA LYS A 651 2.89 -28.10 10.28
C LYS A 651 4.24 -28.17 9.57
N ILE A 652 4.62 -27.12 8.82
CA ILE A 652 5.94 -27.02 8.16
C ILE A 652 7.06 -26.87 9.19
N LEU A 653 6.88 -26.06 10.23
CA LEU A 653 7.90 -25.86 11.26
C LEU A 653 8.12 -27.12 12.10
N LYS A 654 7.06 -27.84 12.45
CA LYS A 654 7.14 -29.10 13.19
C LYS A 654 7.87 -30.20 12.40
N SER A 655 7.76 -30.23 11.07
CA SER A 655 8.49 -31.20 10.23
C SER A 655 10.01 -30.94 10.16
N VAL A 656 10.46 -29.74 10.55
CA VAL A 656 11.89 -29.39 10.74
C VAL A 656 12.29 -29.26 12.22
N GLY A 657 11.48 -29.79 13.14
CA GLY A 657 11.78 -29.83 14.58
C GLY A 657 11.54 -28.54 15.36
N ILE A 658 10.84 -27.56 14.78
CA ILE A 658 10.49 -26.30 15.45
C ILE A 658 9.02 -26.38 15.91
N GLU A 659 8.79 -26.55 17.21
CA GLU A 659 7.44 -26.52 17.78
C GLU A 659 7.02 -25.10 18.20
N ILE A 660 5.79 -24.72 17.87
CA ILE A 660 5.24 -23.39 18.11
C ILE A 660 3.71 -23.46 18.12
N ASP A 661 3.08 -22.95 19.18
CA ASP A 661 1.62 -22.95 19.34
C ASP A 661 0.95 -21.77 18.61
N GLY A 662 1.63 -20.62 18.58
CA GLY A 662 1.24 -19.45 17.80
C GLY A 662 -0.01 -18.70 18.27
N LYS A 663 -0.63 -19.11 19.38
CA LYS A 663 -1.84 -18.48 19.95
C LYS A 663 -1.60 -17.03 20.39
N SER A 664 -0.42 -16.72 20.95
CA SER A 664 -0.04 -15.36 21.34
C SER A 664 1.17 -14.86 20.55
N SER A 665 1.35 -13.54 20.49
CA SER A 665 2.54 -12.90 19.95
C SER A 665 3.79 -13.18 20.80
N ASP A 666 3.64 -13.37 22.12
CA ASP A 666 4.74 -13.75 23.01
C ASP A 666 5.26 -15.17 22.74
N ASP A 667 4.39 -16.14 22.44
CA ASP A 667 4.86 -17.48 22.08
C ASP A 667 5.66 -17.48 20.77
N ILE A 668 5.22 -16.68 19.80
CA ILE A 668 5.95 -16.47 18.55
C ILE A 668 7.28 -15.73 18.82
N ALA A 669 7.29 -14.73 19.71
CA ALA A 669 8.49 -13.98 20.10
C ALA A 669 9.50 -14.83 20.90
N LYS A 670 9.04 -15.78 21.73
CA LYS A 670 9.90 -16.78 22.41
C LYS A 670 10.59 -17.66 21.38
N VAL A 671 9.85 -18.25 20.44
CA VAL A 671 10.42 -19.16 19.44
C VAL A 671 11.41 -18.43 18.52
N ILE A 672 11.12 -17.20 18.07
CA ILE A 672 12.05 -16.41 17.24
C ILE A 672 13.35 -16.06 18.01
N ARG A 673 13.27 -15.82 19.33
CA ARG A 673 14.46 -15.56 20.17
C ARG A 673 15.34 -16.80 20.35
N ASN A 674 14.74 -17.98 20.42
CA ASN A 674 15.44 -19.25 20.69
C ASN A 674 16.10 -19.89 19.45
N ILE A 675 16.12 -19.22 18.29
CA ILE A 675 16.83 -19.69 17.09
C ILE A 675 18.14 -18.91 16.92
N ASP A 676 19.26 -19.55 17.27
CA ASP A 676 20.61 -18.99 17.14
C ASP A 676 21.04 -18.78 15.67
N ASN A 677 20.60 -19.67 14.78
CA ASN A 677 20.98 -19.60 13.37
C ASN A 677 20.19 -18.49 12.64
N GLU A 678 20.86 -17.36 12.40
CA GLU A 678 20.29 -16.19 11.72
C GLU A 678 19.66 -16.48 10.33
N SER A 679 20.13 -17.49 9.59
CA SER A 679 19.52 -17.88 8.31
C SER A 679 18.20 -18.63 8.53
N THR A 680 18.17 -19.60 9.45
CA THR A 680 16.94 -20.29 9.88
C THR A 680 15.93 -19.31 10.46
N LYS A 681 16.39 -18.35 11.27
CA LYS A 681 15.59 -17.29 11.89
C LYS A 681 14.95 -16.37 10.85
N LYS A 682 15.69 -15.97 9.80
CA LYS A 682 15.15 -15.19 8.67
C LYS A 682 14.11 -15.97 7.86
N LEU A 683 14.32 -17.28 7.66
CA LEU A 683 13.33 -18.16 7.02
C LEU A 683 12.07 -18.30 7.89
N LEU A 684 12.22 -18.53 9.19
CA LEU A 684 11.14 -18.58 10.18
C LEU A 684 10.32 -17.29 10.17
N ILE A 685 10.97 -16.12 10.23
CA ILE A 685 10.34 -14.80 10.14
C ILE A 685 9.56 -14.66 8.81
N HIS A 686 10.15 -15.05 7.68
CA HIS A 686 9.50 -14.98 6.36
C HIS A 686 8.30 -15.93 6.21
N LEU A 687 8.31 -17.09 6.88
CA LEU A 687 7.17 -18.01 6.93
C LEU A 687 6.06 -17.46 7.82
N LEU A 688 6.38 -17.03 9.05
CA LEU A 688 5.41 -16.44 9.99
C LEU A 688 4.80 -15.15 9.44
N ALA A 689 5.57 -14.31 8.74
CA ALA A 689 5.07 -13.11 8.09
C ALA A 689 4.01 -13.37 6.99
N LYS A 690 3.82 -14.62 6.54
CA LYS A 690 2.76 -15.01 5.60
C LYS A 690 1.46 -15.44 6.27
N SER A 691 1.47 -15.73 7.57
CA SER A 691 0.25 -15.98 8.35
C SER A 691 -0.28 -14.72 9.05
N MET A 692 0.57 -13.71 9.27
CA MET A 692 0.15 -12.39 9.79
C MET A 692 -0.91 -11.73 8.91
N GLN A 693 -1.86 -11.02 9.53
CA GLN A 693 -2.80 -10.16 8.83
C GLN A 693 -2.18 -8.77 8.58
N LEU A 694 -2.93 -7.87 7.93
CA LEU A 694 -2.53 -6.47 7.80
C LEU A 694 -3.01 -5.66 9.00
N ALA A 695 -2.15 -4.79 9.54
CA ALA A 695 -2.50 -3.84 10.58
C ALA A 695 -3.21 -2.60 9.99
N ILE A 696 -4.50 -2.45 10.30
CA ILE A 696 -5.48 -1.55 9.69
C ILE A 696 -5.89 -0.39 10.63
N TYR A 697 -6.24 0.76 10.04
CA TYR A 697 -6.95 1.83 10.73
C TYR A 697 -8.43 1.49 10.93
N CYS A 698 -9.06 2.04 11.96
CA CYS A 698 -10.49 1.92 12.26
C CYS A 698 -10.97 3.06 13.18
N CYS A 699 -12.27 3.38 13.15
CA CYS A 699 -12.90 4.15 14.22
C CYS A 699 -13.31 3.22 15.39
N THR A 700 -13.16 3.66 16.64
CA THR A 700 -13.46 2.82 17.83
C THR A 700 -14.89 2.28 17.84
N SER A 701 -15.93 3.11 17.65
CA SER A 701 -17.32 2.61 17.65
C SER A 701 -17.70 1.71 16.46
N CYS A 702 -16.79 1.48 15.50
CA CYS A 702 -17.03 0.64 14.32
C CYS A 702 -16.36 -0.73 14.40
N VAL A 703 -15.69 -1.04 15.51
CA VAL A 703 -15.07 -2.33 15.81
C VAL A 703 -15.60 -2.84 17.15
N PRO A 704 -15.95 -4.13 17.30
CA PRO A 704 -16.42 -4.67 18.58
C PRO A 704 -15.40 -4.50 19.71
N ASP A 705 -15.89 -4.27 20.92
CA ASP A 705 -15.05 -4.10 22.11
C ASP A 705 -14.07 -5.27 22.30
N ASN A 706 -12.89 -4.94 22.84
CA ASN A 706 -11.72 -5.82 22.98
C ASN A 706 -10.99 -6.21 21.66
N ASN A 707 -11.46 -5.77 20.48
CA ASN A 707 -10.82 -6.07 19.18
C ASN A 707 -9.93 -4.91 18.64
N TYR A 708 -9.57 -3.95 19.50
CA TYR A 708 -8.72 -2.79 19.18
C TYR A 708 -7.21 -3.07 19.18
N SER A 709 -6.80 -4.19 19.76
CA SER A 709 -5.39 -4.49 20.06
C SER A 709 -4.51 -4.64 18.81
N HIS A 710 -3.20 -4.43 19.01
CA HIS A 710 -2.20 -4.56 17.97
C HIS A 710 -1.30 -5.79 18.24
N PHE A 711 -1.73 -6.97 17.77
CA PHE A 711 -1.11 -8.28 18.04
C PHE A 711 0.43 -8.26 18.02
N ALA A 712 1.04 -7.78 16.92
CA ALA A 712 2.50 -7.76 16.76
C ALA A 712 3.25 -6.70 17.59
N LEU A 713 2.56 -5.80 18.30
CA LEU A 713 3.18 -4.90 19.29
C LEU A 713 2.84 -5.32 20.73
N ASN A 714 1.90 -6.25 20.91
CA ASN A 714 1.42 -6.75 22.20
C ASN A 714 0.84 -5.64 23.12
N VAL A 715 -0.03 -4.78 22.55
CA VAL A 715 -0.68 -3.66 23.26
C VAL A 715 -2.15 -3.49 22.87
N ASP A 716 -2.96 -2.95 23.79
CA ASP A 716 -4.42 -2.79 23.66
C ASP A 716 -4.82 -1.64 22.74
N PHE A 717 -4.09 -0.53 22.80
CA PHE A 717 -4.33 0.68 22.01
C PHE A 717 -3.06 1.11 21.29
N TYR A 718 -3.19 1.35 19.98
CA TYR A 718 -2.14 1.91 19.15
C TYR A 718 -2.77 2.78 18.05
N THR A 719 -2.14 3.88 17.70
CA THR A 719 -2.55 4.72 16.55
C THR A 719 -1.31 5.25 15.81
N HIS A 720 -1.51 6.15 14.85
CA HIS A 720 -0.43 6.96 14.30
C HIS A 720 -0.66 8.44 14.60
N PHE A 721 0.37 9.08 15.15
CA PHE A 721 0.46 10.48 15.56
C PHE A 721 1.79 11.11 15.08
N THR A 722 2.85 10.32 14.96
CA THR A 722 4.23 10.79 14.81
C THR A 722 4.69 11.04 13.37
N SER A 723 3.81 11.10 12.36
CA SER A 723 4.23 11.43 10.99
C SER A 723 3.19 12.16 10.11
N PRO A 724 2.66 13.31 10.56
CA PRO A 724 1.56 14.00 9.88
C PRO A 724 1.94 14.70 8.57
N ILE A 725 3.23 14.93 8.25
CA ILE A 725 3.64 15.50 6.94
C ILE A 725 3.30 14.52 5.79
N ARG A 726 3.29 13.22 6.10
CA ARG A 726 3.22 12.12 5.13
C ARG A 726 2.14 11.08 5.42
N ARG A 727 1.28 11.29 6.42
CA ARG A 727 0.15 10.41 6.78
C ARG A 727 -1.06 11.23 7.27
N TYR A 728 -2.20 11.09 6.59
CA TYR A 728 -3.44 11.80 6.95
C TYR A 728 -4.07 11.34 8.28
N PRO A 729 -4.05 10.05 8.67
CA PRO A 729 -4.53 9.61 9.98
C PRO A 729 -3.87 10.33 11.16
N ASP A 730 -2.60 10.68 11.03
CA ASP A 730 -1.87 11.44 12.05
C ASP A 730 -2.41 12.86 12.18
N ILE A 731 -2.80 13.52 11.08
CA ILE A 731 -3.46 14.84 11.11
C ILE A 731 -4.81 14.74 11.85
N LEU A 732 -5.59 13.67 11.62
CA LEU A 732 -6.83 13.42 12.37
C LEU A 732 -6.56 13.22 13.87
N VAL A 733 -5.52 12.47 14.23
CA VAL A 733 -5.13 12.25 15.63
C VAL A 733 -4.60 13.53 16.29
N HIS A 734 -3.89 14.40 15.56
CA HIS A 734 -3.52 15.75 16.03
C HIS A 734 -4.76 16.62 16.29
N ARG A 735 -5.77 16.59 15.41
CA ARG A 735 -7.05 17.31 15.60
C ARG A 735 -7.81 16.82 16.83
N LEU A 736 -7.96 15.49 16.97
CA LEU A 736 -8.59 14.86 18.14
C LEU A 736 -7.85 15.22 19.45
N LEU A 737 -6.52 15.15 19.46
CA LEU A 737 -5.72 15.53 20.63
C LEU A 737 -5.82 17.04 20.92
N GLY A 738 -5.88 17.88 19.88
CA GLY A 738 -6.12 19.31 19.98
C GLY A 738 -7.45 19.65 20.65
N ALA A 739 -8.52 18.96 20.28
CA ALA A 739 -9.83 19.11 20.92
C ALA A 739 -9.81 18.60 22.39
N VAL A 740 -9.17 17.46 22.68
CA VAL A 740 -9.00 16.94 24.05
C VAL A 740 -8.17 17.86 24.96
N LEU A 741 -7.28 18.69 24.39
CA LEU A 741 -6.54 19.73 25.12
C LEU A 741 -7.20 21.12 25.06
N ASN A 742 -8.39 21.24 24.48
CA ASN A 742 -9.14 22.49 24.30
C ASN A 742 -8.39 23.57 23.49
N TYR A 743 -7.60 23.16 22.50
CA TYR A 743 -6.90 24.06 21.57
C TYR A 743 -7.71 24.39 20.30
N ASN A 744 -8.71 23.57 19.98
CA ASN A 744 -9.62 23.72 18.86
C ASN A 744 -11.06 23.56 19.38
N ASP A 745 -12.06 24.07 18.66
CA ASP A 745 -13.48 23.78 18.96
C ASP A 745 -13.81 22.29 18.84
N ASN A 746 -14.82 21.85 19.60
CA ASN A 746 -15.22 20.44 19.76
C ASN A 746 -16.01 19.88 18.54
N LEU A 747 -15.45 19.98 17.33
CA LEU A 747 -16.03 19.47 16.09
C LEU A 747 -15.64 18.02 15.82
N TYR A 748 -16.30 17.09 16.51
CA TYR A 748 -16.08 15.66 16.29
C TYR A 748 -16.88 15.13 15.11
N GLN A 749 -16.18 14.63 14.08
CA GLN A 749 -16.80 13.95 12.95
C GLN A 749 -17.59 12.71 13.43
N ALA A 750 -18.72 12.42 12.79
CA ALA A 750 -19.54 11.26 13.13
C ALA A 750 -18.74 9.96 12.93
N PRO A 751 -18.83 8.94 13.82
CA PRO A 751 -17.98 7.76 13.76
C PRO A 751 -18.01 7.00 12.41
N ARG A 752 -19.16 7.01 11.74
CA ARG A 752 -19.32 6.41 10.40
C ARG A 752 -18.50 7.12 9.31
N ALA A 753 -18.30 8.43 9.41
CA ALA A 753 -17.43 9.20 8.51
C ALA A 753 -15.95 8.93 8.81
N LEU A 754 -15.58 8.89 10.10
CA LEU A 754 -14.24 8.50 10.55
C LEU A 754 -13.86 7.10 10.08
N GLU A 755 -14.79 6.14 10.11
CA GLU A 755 -14.58 4.78 9.59
C GLU A 755 -14.47 4.74 8.05
N GLN A 756 -15.25 5.56 7.31
CA GLN A 756 -15.08 5.69 5.86
C GLN A 756 -13.69 6.24 5.49
N ILE A 757 -13.21 7.24 6.25
CA ILE A 757 -11.86 7.78 6.10
C ILE A 757 -10.82 6.71 6.47
N ALA A 758 -11.00 5.97 7.57
CA ALA A 758 -10.11 4.87 7.95
C ALA A 758 -10.00 3.79 6.86
N GLN A 759 -11.11 3.46 6.18
CA GLN A 759 -11.13 2.51 5.06
C GLN A 759 -10.39 3.05 3.83
N LEU A 760 -10.57 4.33 3.46
CA LEU A 760 -9.76 4.97 2.42
C LEU A 760 -8.28 4.96 2.80
N CYS A 761 -7.97 5.28 4.06
CA CYS A 761 -6.61 5.28 4.59
C CYS A 761 -5.96 3.88 4.56
N ASN A 762 -6.74 2.82 4.73
CA ASN A 762 -6.28 1.44 4.55
C ASN A 762 -6.01 1.09 3.08
N GLU A 763 -6.91 1.48 2.18
CA GLU A 763 -6.81 1.21 0.74
C GLU A 763 -5.58 1.91 0.13
N LYS A 764 -5.48 3.24 0.26
CA LYS A 764 -4.35 4.02 -0.27
C LYS A 764 -3.01 3.63 0.37
N LYS A 765 -2.99 3.17 1.62
CA LYS A 765 -1.79 2.59 2.28
C LYS A 765 -1.33 1.28 1.64
N ILE A 766 -2.25 0.40 1.24
CA ILE A 766 -1.92 -0.84 0.52
C ILE A 766 -1.36 -0.48 -0.86
N ASN A 767 -2.05 0.39 -1.59
CA ASN A 767 -1.65 0.84 -2.92
C ASN A 767 -0.25 1.50 -2.91
N ALA A 768 0.00 2.40 -1.96
CA ALA A 768 1.31 3.02 -1.75
C ALA A 768 2.41 1.98 -1.47
N LYS A 769 2.13 1.00 -0.61
CA LYS A 769 3.08 -0.10 -0.32
C LYS A 769 3.38 -0.90 -1.59
N THR A 770 2.36 -1.27 -2.36
CA THR A 770 2.53 -2.03 -3.60
C THR A 770 3.28 -1.22 -4.68
N CYS A 771 3.14 0.11 -4.72
CA CYS A 771 3.99 0.96 -5.55
C CYS A 771 5.46 0.92 -5.12
N SER A 772 5.76 1.06 -3.82
CA SER A 772 7.13 0.96 -3.29
C SER A 772 7.76 -0.41 -3.56
N GLU A 773 7.02 -1.50 -3.35
CA GLU A 773 7.48 -2.87 -3.59
C GLU A 773 7.74 -3.12 -5.08
N ARG A 774 6.79 -2.77 -5.97
CA ARG A 774 6.97 -2.92 -7.44
C ARG A 774 8.07 -2.01 -8.00
N SER A 775 8.26 -0.81 -7.44
CA SER A 775 9.37 0.08 -7.79
C SER A 775 10.70 -0.57 -7.42
N ALA A 776 10.84 -1.12 -6.22
CA ALA A 776 12.05 -1.86 -5.85
C ALA A 776 12.31 -3.07 -6.76
N GLU A 777 11.27 -3.84 -7.14
CA GLU A 777 11.40 -4.97 -8.08
C GLU A 777 11.84 -4.52 -9.49
N LEU A 778 11.27 -3.43 -10.01
CA LEU A 778 11.62 -2.83 -11.30
C LEU A 778 13.10 -2.42 -11.37
N TYR A 779 13.61 -1.76 -10.33
CA TYR A 779 15.02 -1.33 -10.27
C TYR A 779 15.98 -2.52 -10.15
N LEU A 780 15.60 -3.58 -9.43
CA LEU A 780 16.37 -4.82 -9.41
C LEU A 780 16.40 -5.51 -10.79
N ALA A 781 15.27 -5.59 -11.47
CA ALA A 781 15.19 -6.18 -12.81
C ALA A 781 16.04 -5.41 -13.84
N VAL A 782 16.04 -4.07 -13.77
CA VAL A 782 16.91 -3.22 -14.60
C VAL A 782 18.39 -3.47 -14.31
N LEU A 783 18.80 -3.53 -13.03
CA LEU A 783 20.19 -3.87 -12.68
C LEU A 783 20.61 -5.23 -13.25
N VAL A 784 19.80 -6.28 -13.03
CA VAL A 784 20.07 -7.64 -13.52
C VAL A 784 20.20 -7.65 -15.05
N ARG A 785 19.33 -6.94 -15.79
CA ARG A 785 19.46 -6.79 -17.25
C ARG A 785 20.77 -6.10 -17.63
N THR A 786 21.16 -5.03 -16.97
CA THR A 786 22.39 -4.29 -17.31
C THR A 786 23.68 -5.05 -17.00
N ASP A 787 23.71 -5.91 -15.97
CA ASP A 787 24.87 -6.74 -15.67
C ASP A 787 25.00 -7.95 -16.60
N GLN A 788 23.86 -8.50 -17.07
CA GLN A 788 23.85 -9.55 -18.12
C GLN A 788 24.37 -9.05 -19.47
N HIS A 789 24.35 -7.73 -19.74
CA HIS A 789 24.96 -7.13 -20.93
C HIS A 789 26.43 -6.70 -20.73
N ARG A 790 27.04 -7.01 -19.58
CA ARG A 790 28.47 -6.74 -19.26
C ARG A 790 29.33 -8.02 -19.18
N LYS A 791 28.73 -9.18 -19.47
CA LYS A 791 29.34 -10.51 -19.43
C LYS A 791 29.20 -11.18 -20.79
#